data_AF-A0A8C5BSW6-F1
#
_entry.id   AF-A0A8C5BSW6-F1
#
_cell.length_a   1.000
_cell.length_b   1.000
_cell.length_c   1.000
_cell.angle_alpha   90.00
_cell.angle_beta   90.00
_cell.angle_gamma   90.00
#
_symmetry.space_group_name_H-M   'P 1'
#
loop_
_entity.id
_entity.type
_entity.pdbx_description
1 polymer ?
#
loop_
_entity_poly.entity_id
_entity_poly.type
_entity_poly.pdbx_seq_one_letter_code
_entity_poly.pdbx_strand_id
1 'polypeptide(L)'
;MSSHGWLLACVLATLAGNSVAALMEGSTERNCSLTPPYLPATVVNTTLRLQALRAAMIPREVLAYIIPAADAHLSEYTAPRDARIAFMTGFTGSAGTVVVTAMKAVLWTDSRYWVQADRQMDCNWKLERDSFIGSITDWLLNEFPEGGRIGFDPFVFSLKTQEYLNADLAPGNLLLTSIPDNLVDGLWTDRPPVPPYNLTRLPDHIIGRTWQMKVDAIRMEMMANPYKPTALLLSALDETAWLFNLRGNDIPHNPFFYSYTLLTMEEIWLFVHTERVPEDLQAYLNSSCVQSMCVQLREYNAVRLDLAAYVLLPGVKVWVGTEYTNYALYEVISAQDKLVTSSYSPVLTSKAVKDEMEQRILRNAHVRDAVAVIQLLMWLETAVPRGKETELSAAHYVNECRSKQKDSRGPSFETISASGPNAALAHYSPTNETDRKLTVDEMYLIDSGGQYLDGTTDITRTVHWGTPTAMQREAFTRVLMGNIEISRTIFPSRTKGVNMEMLARRALWEVGLNYGHGTGHGIGNYFGVHEWPVGFGSNNVPFTEGMFTSIEPGYYKDDDFGIRIEDVAVTVPARTKTYLTFDTVSLVPYDRKLIDTTLLSEEQIRWLNRYYNTIRVHMGPELDRQGLRREKEWMLQNTEAFQTAGSSRALSSFTLSVAALTVALLQHVL
;
A
#
# COMPACT_ATOMS: atom_id res chain seq x y z
N MET A 1 -66.99 60.69 -20.66
CA MET A 1 -66.56 60.95 -19.27
C MET A 1 -65.72 59.75 -18.86
N SER A 2 -64.42 59.76 -19.20
CA SER A 2 -63.25 59.96 -18.30
C SER A 2 -63.11 58.83 -17.26
N SER A 3 -61.98 58.16 -17.01
CA SER A 3 -60.59 58.24 -17.49
C SER A 3 -59.79 57.17 -16.71
N HIS A 4 -58.88 56.45 -17.37
CA HIS A 4 -57.68 55.76 -16.84
C HIS A 4 -57.89 54.42 -16.07
N GLY A 5 -57.11 53.34 -16.26
CA GLY A 5 -55.87 53.19 -17.00
C GLY A 5 -55.53 51.75 -17.44
N TRP A 6 -54.91 51.69 -18.62
CA TRP A 6 -53.78 50.86 -19.06
C TRP A 6 -53.85 49.32 -19.10
N LEU A 7 -54.08 48.84 -20.34
CA LEU A 7 -53.30 47.82 -21.10
C LEU A 7 -52.48 46.78 -20.32
N LEU A 8 -52.94 45.53 -20.32
CA LEU A 8 -52.10 44.36 -20.13
C LEU A 8 -52.65 43.14 -20.89
N ALA A 9 -52.28 43.00 -22.17
CA ALA A 9 -52.39 41.75 -22.91
C ALA A 9 -51.66 41.89 -24.26
N CYS A 10 -50.39 41.47 -24.34
CA CYS A 10 -49.74 40.98 -25.58
C CYS A 10 -48.23 40.65 -25.45
N VAL A 11 -47.70 40.27 -24.27
CA VAL A 11 -46.34 39.72 -24.16
C VAL A 11 -46.32 38.58 -23.14
N LEU A 12 -46.66 37.35 -23.56
CA LEU A 12 -46.60 36.15 -22.71
C LEU A 12 -46.15 34.89 -23.46
N ALA A 13 -45.39 35.03 -24.56
CA ALA A 13 -44.92 33.87 -25.33
C ALA A 13 -43.43 33.90 -25.73
N THR A 14 -42.59 34.72 -25.09
CA THR A 14 -41.15 34.81 -25.42
C THR A 14 -40.20 34.85 -24.21
N LEU A 15 -40.65 34.44 -23.01
CA LEU A 15 -39.80 34.44 -21.80
C LEU A 15 -39.69 33.07 -21.08
N ALA A 16 -40.18 31.99 -21.68
CA ALA A 16 -39.99 30.62 -21.16
C ALA A 16 -38.90 29.82 -21.89
N GLY A 17 -38.18 30.42 -22.84
CA GLY A 17 -37.18 29.74 -23.68
C GLY A 17 -35.72 30.15 -23.46
N ASN A 18 -35.43 31.12 -22.60
CA ASN A 18 -34.08 31.72 -22.49
C ASN A 18 -33.40 31.59 -21.11
N SER A 19 -33.98 30.86 -20.15
CA SER A 19 -33.34 30.59 -18.85
C SER A 19 -32.60 29.25 -18.79
N VAL A 20 -32.70 28.40 -19.81
CA VAL A 20 -31.96 27.10 -19.89
C VAL A 20 -30.60 27.25 -20.58
N ALA A 21 -30.39 28.32 -21.37
CA ALA A 21 -29.17 28.51 -22.16
C ALA A 21 -28.02 29.21 -21.39
N ALA A 22 -28.29 29.79 -20.21
CA ALA A 22 -27.28 30.56 -19.45
C ALA A 22 -26.66 29.81 -18.27
N LEU A 23 -26.97 28.51 -18.08
CA LEU A 23 -26.36 27.64 -17.05
C LEU A 23 -25.35 26.62 -17.65
N MET A 24 -25.09 26.66 -18.95
CA MET A 24 -24.20 25.69 -19.62
C MET A 24 -22.73 26.08 -19.66
N GLU A 25 -22.31 27.23 -19.10
CA GLU A 25 -20.89 27.61 -18.99
C GLU A 25 -20.17 26.96 -17.79
N GLY A 26 -20.83 26.07 -17.04
CA GLY A 26 -20.28 25.42 -15.85
C GLY A 26 -19.95 23.93 -15.97
N SER A 27 -20.09 23.30 -17.15
CA SER A 27 -19.80 21.86 -17.28
C SER A 27 -18.28 21.62 -17.25
N THR A 28 -17.81 20.93 -16.21
CA THR A 28 -16.42 20.45 -16.10
C THR A 28 -16.21 19.08 -16.75
N GLU A 29 -17.16 18.63 -17.57
CA GLU A 29 -17.01 17.42 -18.38
C GLU A 29 -15.78 17.55 -19.27
N ARG A 30 -14.97 16.50 -19.35
CA ARG A 30 -13.79 16.48 -20.22
C ARG A 30 -14.28 16.72 -21.64
N ASN A 31 -13.76 17.77 -22.30
CA ASN A 31 -14.13 18.05 -23.68
C ASN A 31 -13.54 16.99 -24.62
N CYS A 32 -14.28 15.90 -24.80
CA CYS A 32 -14.00 14.83 -25.75
C CYS A 32 -14.54 15.13 -27.16
N SER A 33 -14.92 16.37 -27.48
CA SER A 33 -15.52 16.70 -28.79
C SER A 33 -14.50 16.88 -29.92
N LEU A 34 -13.18 16.74 -29.65
CA LEU A 34 -12.19 16.52 -30.71
C LEU A 34 -12.58 15.23 -31.44
N THR A 35 -13.14 15.32 -32.64
CA THR A 35 -13.79 14.17 -33.28
C THR A 35 -12.79 13.40 -34.17
N PRO A 36 -12.62 12.08 -33.98
CA PRO A 36 -13.15 11.28 -32.86
C PRO A 36 -12.31 11.46 -31.60
N PRO A 37 -12.91 11.49 -30.39
CA PRO A 37 -12.11 11.37 -29.19
C PRO A 37 -11.54 9.97 -29.22
N TYR A 38 -10.22 9.85 -29.26
CA TYR A 38 -9.58 8.57 -29.00
C TYR A 38 -9.76 8.28 -27.51
N LEU A 39 -10.90 7.67 -27.17
CA LEU A 39 -11.08 7.02 -25.88
C LEU A 39 -10.35 5.67 -25.98
N PRO A 40 -9.38 5.40 -25.09
CA PRO A 40 -8.74 4.09 -25.03
C PRO A 40 -9.78 2.98 -24.89
N ALA A 41 -9.48 1.78 -25.40
CA ALA A 41 -10.37 0.62 -25.29
C ALA A 41 -10.73 0.25 -23.83
N THR A 42 -9.98 0.77 -22.86
CA THR A 42 -10.16 0.59 -21.42
C THR A 42 -11.23 1.49 -20.79
N VAL A 43 -11.82 2.43 -21.53
CA VAL A 43 -12.80 3.39 -20.98
C VAL A 43 -14.17 2.72 -20.75
N VAL A 44 -14.75 2.94 -19.57
CA VAL A 44 -16.09 2.48 -19.20
C VAL A 44 -17.09 3.64 -19.32
N ASN A 45 -18.22 3.46 -20.01
CA ASN A 45 -19.29 4.48 -20.03
C ASN A 45 -20.10 4.43 -18.73
N THR A 46 -20.08 5.52 -17.98
CA THR A 46 -20.61 5.66 -16.62
C THR A 46 -21.84 6.58 -16.54
N THR A 47 -22.33 7.08 -17.68
CA THR A 47 -23.42 8.08 -17.77
C THR A 47 -24.66 7.68 -16.96
N LEU A 48 -25.13 6.44 -17.13
CA LEU A 48 -26.32 5.95 -16.42
C LEU A 48 -26.07 5.76 -14.91
N ARG A 49 -24.86 5.35 -14.51
CA ARG A 49 -24.48 5.20 -13.10
C ARG A 49 -24.50 6.54 -12.40
N LEU A 50 -23.97 7.57 -13.05
CA LEU A 50 -23.94 8.94 -12.54
C LEU A 50 -25.34 9.55 -12.42
N GLN A 51 -26.21 9.34 -13.42
CA GLN A 51 -27.61 9.77 -13.35
C GLN A 51 -28.35 9.13 -12.18
N ALA A 52 -28.16 7.82 -11.97
CA ALA A 52 -28.81 7.11 -10.89
C ALA A 52 -28.32 7.55 -9.50
N LEU A 53 -27.02 7.82 -9.35
CA LEU A 53 -26.46 8.37 -8.11
C LEU A 53 -27.02 9.76 -7.79
N ARG A 54 -27.09 10.65 -8.78
CA ARG A 54 -27.70 11.98 -8.62
C ARG A 54 -29.17 11.88 -8.20
N ALA A 55 -29.92 10.95 -8.77
CA ALA A 55 -31.30 10.69 -8.35
C ALA A 55 -31.39 10.20 -6.90
N ALA A 56 -30.46 9.36 -6.46
CA ALA A 56 -30.40 8.86 -5.08
C ALA A 56 -30.02 9.94 -4.04
N MET A 57 -29.31 11.00 -4.46
CA MET A 57 -28.92 12.14 -3.62
C MET A 57 -30.11 13.07 -3.29
N ILE A 58 -31.05 13.28 -4.23
CA ILE A 58 -32.19 14.19 -4.09
C ILE A 58 -33.01 13.95 -2.80
N PRO A 59 -33.50 12.74 -2.48
CA PRO A 59 -34.31 12.51 -1.28
C PRO A 59 -33.53 12.65 0.03
N ARG A 60 -32.19 12.78 -0.02
CA ARG A 60 -31.31 12.96 1.13
C ARG A 60 -30.88 14.41 1.31
N GLU A 61 -31.33 15.31 0.43
CA GLU A 61 -31.07 16.74 0.47
C GLU A 61 -29.57 17.09 0.53
N VAL A 62 -28.73 16.29 -0.15
CA VAL A 62 -27.28 16.53 -0.24
C VAL A 62 -26.90 17.14 -1.58
N LEU A 63 -26.03 18.14 -1.55
CA LEU A 63 -25.51 18.86 -2.71
C LEU A 63 -24.38 18.11 -3.41
N ALA A 64 -23.57 17.40 -2.63
CA ALA A 64 -22.54 16.50 -3.12
C ALA A 64 -22.47 15.21 -2.32
N TYR A 65 -21.90 14.16 -2.91
CA TYR A 65 -21.62 12.88 -2.25
C TYR A 65 -20.16 12.50 -2.46
N ILE A 66 -19.46 12.19 -1.36
CA ILE A 66 -18.03 11.83 -1.36
C ILE A 66 -17.88 10.31 -1.28
N ILE A 67 -17.10 9.73 -2.20
CA ILE A 67 -16.83 8.30 -2.31
C ILE A 67 -15.30 8.08 -2.31
N PRO A 68 -14.70 7.62 -1.20
CA PRO A 68 -13.27 7.30 -1.14
C PRO A 68 -12.98 5.89 -1.66
N ALA A 69 -11.72 5.61 -2.00
CA ALA A 69 -11.19 4.26 -2.24
C ALA A 69 -10.99 3.53 -0.89
N ALA A 70 -12.08 3.13 -0.24
CA ALA A 70 -12.03 2.43 1.04
C ALA A 70 -13.21 1.46 1.22
N ASP A 71 -13.02 0.48 2.10
CA ASP A 71 -14.10 -0.38 2.63
C ASP A 71 -14.47 0.02 4.07
N ALA A 72 -15.38 -0.75 4.68
CA ALA A 72 -15.87 -0.51 6.05
C ALA A 72 -14.80 -0.69 7.15
N HIS A 73 -13.60 -1.14 6.77
CA HIS A 73 -12.46 -1.41 7.63
C HIS A 73 -11.24 -0.57 7.25
N LEU A 74 -11.41 0.35 6.29
CA LEU A 74 -10.38 1.25 5.79
C LEU A 74 -9.15 0.48 5.27
N SER A 75 -9.41 -0.67 4.64
CA SER A 75 -8.39 -1.47 3.97
C SER A 75 -7.79 -0.67 2.81
N GLU A 76 -6.46 -0.74 2.64
CA GLU A 76 -5.79 -0.11 1.49
C GLU A 76 -6.18 -0.76 0.16
N TYR A 77 -6.18 -2.10 0.13
CA TYR A 77 -6.70 -2.87 -0.99
C TYR A 77 -8.14 -3.26 -0.67
N THR A 78 -9.06 -2.94 -1.58
CA THR A 78 -10.47 -3.27 -1.42
C THR A 78 -10.82 -4.55 -2.18
N ALA A 79 -11.73 -5.36 -1.62
CA ALA A 79 -12.29 -6.48 -2.35
C ALA A 79 -13.12 -5.98 -3.55
N PRO A 80 -13.35 -6.80 -4.60
CA PRO A 80 -14.16 -6.40 -5.75
C PRO A 80 -15.54 -5.84 -5.41
N ARG A 81 -16.16 -6.30 -4.31
CA ARG A 81 -17.46 -5.80 -3.83
C ARG A 81 -17.42 -4.40 -3.21
N ASP A 82 -16.25 -3.93 -2.81
CA ASP A 82 -16.04 -2.61 -2.19
C ASP A 82 -15.36 -1.62 -3.14
N ALA A 83 -15.03 -2.04 -4.37
CA ALA A 83 -14.43 -1.24 -5.44
C ALA A 83 -15.43 -0.23 -6.05
N ARG A 84 -16.05 0.60 -5.20
CA ARG A 84 -17.12 1.55 -5.56
C ARG A 84 -16.65 2.63 -6.52
N ILE A 85 -15.41 3.13 -6.38
CA ILE A 85 -14.83 4.06 -7.33
C ILE A 85 -14.69 3.41 -8.71
N ALA A 86 -14.18 2.17 -8.79
CA ALA A 86 -14.07 1.46 -10.05
C ALA A 86 -15.43 1.25 -10.72
N PHE A 87 -16.46 0.88 -9.94
CA PHE A 87 -17.83 0.81 -10.45
C PHE A 87 -18.32 2.18 -10.95
N MET A 88 -18.11 3.27 -10.21
CA MET A 88 -18.64 4.58 -10.59
C MET A 88 -17.90 5.23 -11.76
N THR A 89 -16.59 4.98 -11.90
CA THR A 89 -15.71 5.78 -12.77
C THR A 89 -15.02 4.97 -13.87
N GLY A 90 -14.90 3.64 -13.72
CA GLY A 90 -14.01 2.80 -14.52
C GLY A 90 -12.54 2.83 -14.06
N PHE A 91 -12.14 3.76 -13.20
CA PHE A 91 -10.77 3.87 -12.67
C PHE A 91 -10.49 2.79 -11.61
N THR A 92 -9.43 2.01 -11.81
CA THR A 92 -9.09 0.83 -11.00
C THR A 92 -7.83 1.03 -10.14
N GLY A 93 -7.32 2.26 -9.99
CA GLY A 93 -6.17 2.51 -9.11
C GLY A 93 -6.55 2.34 -7.64
N SER A 94 -5.56 2.00 -6.80
CA SER A 94 -5.81 1.72 -5.37
C SER A 94 -6.07 2.98 -4.52
N ALA A 95 -5.76 4.17 -5.04
CA ALA A 95 -5.94 5.43 -4.31
C ALA A 95 -6.80 6.40 -5.12
N GLY A 96 -7.77 7.01 -4.45
CA GLY A 96 -8.54 8.11 -5.01
C GLY A 96 -9.75 8.48 -4.16
N THR A 97 -10.27 9.68 -4.39
CA THR A 97 -11.55 10.12 -3.83
C THR A 97 -12.38 10.77 -4.92
N VAL A 98 -13.64 10.37 -4.99
CA VAL A 98 -14.62 10.87 -5.94
C VAL A 98 -15.58 11.81 -5.22
N VAL A 99 -15.91 12.93 -5.86
CA VAL A 99 -17.01 13.81 -5.45
C VAL A 99 -17.99 13.95 -6.60
N VAL A 100 -19.26 13.67 -6.34
CA VAL A 100 -20.36 13.82 -7.29
C VAL A 100 -21.31 14.89 -6.80
N THR A 101 -21.64 15.85 -7.67
CA THR A 101 -22.70 16.86 -7.45
C THR A 101 -23.84 16.64 -8.43
N ALA A 102 -24.88 17.48 -8.34
CA ALA A 102 -25.97 17.48 -9.32
C ALA A 102 -25.48 17.66 -10.77
N MET A 103 -24.36 18.34 -10.98
CA MET A 103 -23.88 18.73 -12.32
C MET A 103 -22.44 18.26 -12.63
N LYS A 104 -21.60 18.01 -11.62
CA LYS A 104 -20.17 17.68 -11.79
C LYS A 104 -19.83 16.33 -11.19
N ALA A 105 -18.77 15.71 -11.69
CA ALA A 105 -18.18 14.50 -11.16
C ALA A 105 -16.66 14.61 -11.29
N VAL A 106 -15.96 14.49 -10.16
CA VAL A 106 -14.53 14.79 -10.07
C VAL A 106 -13.83 13.70 -9.28
N LEU A 107 -12.65 13.27 -9.76
CA LEU A 107 -11.79 12.30 -9.11
C LEU A 107 -10.45 12.96 -8.76
N TRP A 108 -10.05 12.84 -7.49
CA TRP A 108 -8.74 13.18 -6.98
C TRP A 108 -7.93 11.90 -6.82
N THR A 109 -6.70 11.88 -7.32
CA THR A 109 -5.74 10.79 -7.09
C THR A 109 -4.31 11.31 -7.18
N ASP A 110 -3.37 10.55 -6.62
CA ASP A 110 -1.97 10.92 -6.58
C ASP A 110 -1.23 10.59 -7.89
N SER A 111 0.02 11.03 -7.98
CA SER A 111 0.85 10.95 -9.19
C SER A 111 1.07 9.54 -9.74
N ARG A 112 0.89 8.49 -8.93
CA ARG A 112 0.99 7.10 -9.39
C ARG A 112 -0.07 6.76 -10.43
N TYR A 113 -1.19 7.49 -10.43
CA TYR A 113 -2.41 7.09 -11.12
C TYR A 113 -2.94 8.09 -12.14
N TRP A 114 -2.32 9.26 -12.34
CA TRP A 114 -2.85 10.28 -13.26
C TRP A 114 -3.01 9.77 -14.69
N VAL A 115 -2.00 9.09 -15.23
CA VAL A 115 -2.04 8.51 -16.58
C VAL A 115 -3.08 7.39 -16.67
N GLN A 116 -3.19 6.56 -15.62
CA GLN A 116 -4.18 5.48 -15.57
C GLN A 116 -5.61 6.05 -15.53
N ALA A 117 -5.87 7.05 -14.69
CA ALA A 117 -7.16 7.72 -14.58
C ALA A 117 -7.58 8.37 -15.91
N ASP A 118 -6.64 9.08 -16.58
CA ASP A 118 -6.88 9.68 -17.90
C ASP A 118 -7.24 8.65 -18.99
N ARG A 119 -6.82 7.39 -18.83
CA ARG A 119 -7.07 6.28 -19.77
C ARG A 119 -8.30 5.44 -19.45
N GLN A 120 -8.76 5.43 -18.19
CA GLN A 120 -9.84 4.56 -17.74
C GLN A 120 -11.19 5.29 -17.56
N MET A 121 -11.16 6.60 -17.26
CA MET A 121 -12.38 7.37 -17.07
C MET A 121 -12.97 7.90 -18.38
N ASP A 122 -14.30 7.91 -18.47
CA ASP A 122 -15.01 8.57 -19.57
C ASP A 122 -15.08 10.10 -19.39
N CYS A 123 -15.81 10.76 -20.28
CA CYS A 123 -15.87 12.22 -20.34
C CYS A 123 -16.74 12.86 -19.25
N ASN A 124 -17.50 12.07 -18.49
CA ASN A 124 -18.30 12.58 -17.37
C ASN A 124 -17.41 13.02 -16.20
N TRP A 125 -16.17 12.53 -16.13
CA TRP A 125 -15.27 12.72 -15.01
C TRP A 125 -14.18 13.75 -15.32
N LYS A 126 -13.95 14.64 -14.36
CA LYS A 126 -12.74 15.48 -14.32
C LYS A 126 -11.70 14.85 -13.40
N LEU A 127 -10.47 14.74 -13.87
CA LEU A 127 -9.32 14.38 -13.05
C LEU A 127 -8.73 15.64 -12.40
N GLU A 128 -8.63 15.64 -11.07
CA GLU A 128 -7.79 16.56 -10.32
C GLU A 128 -6.49 15.84 -9.95
N ARG A 129 -5.35 16.42 -10.35
CA ARG A 129 -4.02 15.84 -10.17
C ARG A 129 -3.45 16.16 -8.79
N ASP A 130 -4.21 15.79 -7.77
CA ASP A 130 -3.96 16.02 -6.37
C ASP A 130 -4.72 14.97 -5.55
N SER A 131 -4.27 14.68 -4.33
CA SER A 131 -4.90 13.76 -3.39
C SER A 131 -5.09 14.37 -2.00
N PHE A 132 -4.78 15.66 -1.80
CA PHE A 132 -4.96 16.31 -0.50
C PHE A 132 -6.43 16.57 -0.18
N ILE A 133 -6.83 16.27 1.07
CA ILE A 133 -8.19 16.55 1.58
C ILE A 133 -8.52 18.05 1.42
N GLY A 134 -7.55 18.94 1.68
CA GLY A 134 -7.71 20.38 1.52
C GLY A 134 -8.13 20.79 0.10
N SER A 135 -7.63 20.11 -0.92
CA SER A 135 -7.99 20.36 -2.32
C SER A 135 -9.46 20.02 -2.60
N ILE A 136 -9.95 18.94 -2.00
CA ILE A 136 -11.36 18.52 -2.10
C ILE A 136 -12.27 19.52 -1.39
N THR A 137 -11.88 19.96 -0.19
CA THR A 137 -12.68 20.89 0.62
C THR A 137 -12.68 22.30 0.03
N ASP A 138 -11.54 22.80 -0.46
CA ASP A 138 -11.44 24.05 -1.22
C ASP A 138 -12.35 24.02 -2.47
N TRP A 139 -12.36 22.89 -3.19
CA TRP A 139 -13.24 22.72 -4.34
C TRP A 139 -14.72 22.78 -3.95
N LEU A 140 -15.11 22.08 -2.87
CA LEU A 140 -16.49 22.09 -2.36
C LEU A 140 -16.92 23.48 -1.87
N LEU A 141 -16.06 24.21 -1.18
CA LEU A 141 -16.32 25.58 -0.70
C LEU A 141 -16.55 26.55 -1.87
N ASN A 142 -15.79 26.39 -2.96
CA ASN A 142 -15.96 27.19 -4.18
C ASN A 142 -17.22 26.80 -4.94
N GLU A 143 -17.59 25.51 -4.96
CA GLU A 143 -18.78 25.03 -5.66
C GLU A 143 -20.08 25.45 -4.95
N PHE A 144 -20.06 25.53 -3.62
CA PHE A 144 -21.25 25.81 -2.79
C PHE A 144 -21.01 26.96 -1.80
N PRO A 145 -20.85 28.20 -2.29
CA PRO A 145 -20.55 29.36 -1.45
C PRO A 145 -21.68 29.75 -0.49
N GLU A 146 -22.92 29.30 -0.76
CA GLU A 146 -24.09 29.55 0.09
C GLU A 146 -24.25 28.51 1.22
N GLY A 147 -23.37 27.51 1.29
CA GLY A 147 -23.45 26.40 2.24
C GLY A 147 -24.44 25.31 1.81
N GLY A 148 -24.68 24.34 2.70
CA GLY A 148 -25.55 23.19 2.41
C GLY A 148 -25.01 21.89 2.98
N ARG A 149 -25.50 20.75 2.47
CA ARG A 149 -25.19 19.42 3.03
C ARG A 149 -24.33 18.60 2.07
N ILE A 150 -23.23 18.06 2.57
CA ILE A 150 -22.35 17.15 1.84
C ILE A 150 -22.51 15.75 2.41
N GLY A 151 -22.98 14.80 1.60
CA GLY A 151 -23.21 13.43 2.03
C GLY A 151 -21.96 12.57 1.97
N PHE A 152 -21.85 11.63 2.91
CA PHE A 152 -20.82 10.58 2.90
C PHE A 152 -21.34 9.31 3.57
N ASP A 153 -20.78 8.16 3.22
CA ASP A 153 -21.01 6.91 3.97
C ASP A 153 -20.04 6.84 5.17
N PRO A 154 -20.54 6.85 6.43
CA PRO A 154 -19.69 6.86 7.61
C PRO A 154 -18.87 5.59 7.83
N PHE A 155 -19.17 4.47 7.15
CA PHE A 155 -18.36 3.25 7.26
C PHE A 155 -17.03 3.35 6.53
N VAL A 156 -16.92 4.19 5.49
CA VAL A 156 -15.72 4.26 4.63
C VAL A 156 -14.85 5.50 4.91
N PHE A 157 -15.03 6.14 6.07
CA PHE A 157 -14.22 7.28 6.51
C PHE A 157 -13.65 7.01 7.90
N SER A 158 -12.35 7.25 8.06
CA SER A 158 -11.73 7.28 9.38
C SER A 158 -12.21 8.48 10.19
N LEU A 159 -12.04 8.43 11.52
CA LEU A 159 -12.32 9.58 12.38
C LEU A 159 -11.46 10.77 11.98
N LYS A 160 -10.19 10.51 11.64
CA LYS A 160 -9.23 11.53 11.24
C LYS A 160 -9.66 12.24 9.95
N THR A 161 -10.06 11.48 8.94
CA THR A 161 -10.53 12.02 7.66
C THR A 161 -11.82 12.81 7.83
N GLN A 162 -12.77 12.28 8.62
CA GLN A 162 -14.02 12.98 8.91
C GLN A 162 -13.77 14.30 9.67
N GLU A 163 -12.88 14.30 10.66
CA GLU A 163 -12.51 15.49 11.43
C GLU A 163 -11.91 16.58 10.53
N TYR A 164 -10.99 16.21 9.64
CA TYR A 164 -10.40 17.16 8.68
C TYR A 164 -11.43 17.74 7.73
N LEU A 165 -12.24 16.89 7.10
CA LEU A 165 -13.31 17.34 6.19
C LEU A 165 -14.28 18.28 6.91
N ASN A 166 -14.71 17.93 8.12
CA ASN A 166 -15.63 18.74 8.88
C ASN A 166 -15.03 20.09 9.29
N ALA A 167 -13.76 20.12 9.69
CA ALA A 167 -13.07 21.35 10.07
C ALA A 167 -12.88 22.29 8.86
N ASP A 168 -12.45 21.74 7.72
CA ASP A 168 -12.16 22.52 6.52
C ASP A 168 -13.44 23.03 5.84
N LEU A 169 -14.56 22.30 5.94
CA LEU A 169 -15.85 22.70 5.35
C LEU A 169 -16.65 23.70 6.22
N ALA A 170 -16.36 23.77 7.52
CA ALA A 170 -17.10 24.62 8.46
C ALA A 170 -17.14 26.12 8.09
N PRO A 171 -16.05 26.76 7.60
CA PRO A 171 -16.06 28.17 7.22
C PRO A 171 -17.08 28.53 6.13
N GLY A 172 -17.46 27.58 5.27
CA GLY A 172 -18.47 27.77 4.21
C GLY A 172 -19.87 27.35 4.60
N ASN A 173 -20.15 27.05 5.88
CA ASN A 173 -21.43 26.48 6.33
C ASN A 173 -21.83 25.19 5.58
N LEU A 174 -20.83 24.40 5.17
CA LEU A 174 -21.05 23.09 4.56
C LEU A 174 -21.07 22.01 5.64
N LEU A 175 -22.22 21.35 5.78
CA LEU A 175 -22.50 20.36 6.81
C LEU A 175 -22.25 18.95 6.27
N LEU A 176 -21.23 18.29 6.79
CA LEU A 176 -20.95 16.90 6.47
C LEU A 176 -22.03 16.00 7.12
N THR A 177 -22.75 15.23 6.29
CA THR A 177 -23.95 14.47 6.67
C THR A 177 -23.72 12.97 6.49
N SER A 178 -23.77 12.20 7.59
CA SER A 178 -23.69 10.74 7.58
C SER A 178 -24.90 10.12 6.85
N ILE A 179 -24.62 9.23 5.89
CA ILE A 179 -25.61 8.40 5.19
C ILE A 179 -25.13 6.94 5.27
N PRO A 180 -25.52 6.17 6.31
CA PRO A 180 -25.04 4.80 6.53
C PRO A 180 -25.38 3.81 5.41
N ASP A 181 -26.48 4.02 4.69
CA ASP A 181 -26.81 3.24 3.50
C ASP A 181 -26.05 3.81 2.30
N ASN A 182 -24.94 3.17 1.93
CA ASN A 182 -24.09 3.62 0.83
C ASN A 182 -24.90 3.77 -0.47
N LEU A 183 -24.86 4.96 -1.08
CA LEU A 183 -25.68 5.24 -2.26
C LEU A 183 -25.26 4.44 -3.49
N VAL A 184 -23.97 4.10 -3.61
CA VAL A 184 -23.45 3.31 -4.74
C VAL A 184 -23.97 1.88 -4.66
N ASP A 185 -24.05 1.31 -3.46
CA ASP A 185 -24.48 -0.06 -3.24
C ASP A 185 -25.92 -0.30 -3.71
N GLY A 186 -26.80 0.69 -3.54
CA GLY A 186 -28.19 0.63 -4.02
C GLY A 186 -28.35 0.66 -5.55
N LEU A 187 -27.31 1.08 -6.28
CA LEU A 187 -27.29 1.17 -7.75
C LEU A 187 -26.63 -0.05 -8.39
N TRP A 188 -25.78 -0.74 -7.63
CA TRP A 188 -24.92 -1.81 -8.13
C TRP A 188 -25.63 -3.16 -8.09
N THR A 189 -26.47 -3.41 -9.11
CA THR A 189 -27.33 -4.60 -9.18
C THR A 189 -26.57 -5.92 -9.25
N ASP A 190 -25.38 -5.92 -9.84
CA ASP A 190 -24.47 -7.06 -9.99
C ASP A 190 -23.28 -6.99 -9.03
N ARG A 191 -23.45 -6.32 -7.87
CA ARG A 191 -22.40 -6.21 -6.85
C ARG A 191 -21.91 -7.60 -6.41
N PRO A 192 -20.60 -7.88 -6.46
CA PRO A 192 -20.06 -9.18 -6.04
C PRO A 192 -20.43 -9.54 -4.59
N PRO A 193 -20.73 -10.82 -4.30
CA PRO A 193 -20.97 -11.27 -2.93
C PRO A 193 -19.68 -11.29 -2.11
N VAL A 194 -19.79 -11.43 -0.79
CA VAL A 194 -18.65 -11.78 0.06
C VAL A 194 -18.18 -13.19 -0.31
N PRO A 195 -16.85 -13.43 -0.48
CA PRO A 195 -16.36 -14.76 -0.78
C PRO A 195 -16.75 -15.78 0.31
N PRO A 196 -17.25 -16.98 -0.05
CA PRO A 196 -17.80 -17.95 0.90
C PRO A 196 -16.73 -18.82 1.58
N TYR A 197 -15.47 -18.37 1.63
CA TYR A 197 -14.35 -19.20 2.09
C TYR A 197 -14.34 -19.33 3.62
N ASN A 198 -14.07 -20.51 4.15
CA ASN A 198 -13.92 -20.69 5.60
C ASN A 198 -12.65 -19.99 6.13
N LEU A 199 -12.72 -19.56 7.38
CA LEU A 199 -11.57 -19.02 8.09
C LEU A 199 -10.61 -20.13 8.50
N THR A 200 -9.33 -19.77 8.66
CA THR A 200 -8.28 -20.71 9.10
C THR A 200 -7.49 -20.12 10.26
N ARG A 201 -6.92 -20.98 11.13
CA ARG A 201 -5.94 -20.58 12.13
C ARG A 201 -4.51 -20.78 11.60
N LEU A 202 -3.58 -19.99 12.10
CA LEU A 202 -2.16 -20.25 11.87
C LEU A 202 -1.73 -21.59 12.51
N PRO A 203 -0.84 -22.36 11.85
CA PRO A 203 -0.24 -23.54 12.46
C PRO A 203 0.60 -23.24 13.70
N ASP A 204 0.56 -24.13 14.71
CA ASP A 204 1.23 -23.90 15.99
C ASP A 204 2.75 -23.69 15.87
N HIS A 205 3.40 -24.28 14.85
CA HIS A 205 4.85 -24.17 14.65
C HIS A 205 5.35 -22.79 14.18
N ILE A 206 4.44 -21.89 13.76
CA ILE A 206 4.76 -20.51 13.38
C ILE A 206 4.20 -19.47 14.36
N ILE A 207 3.44 -19.90 15.37
CA ILE A 207 2.87 -19.02 16.39
C ILE A 207 3.92 -18.81 17.50
N GLY A 208 4.43 -17.58 17.63
CA GLY A 208 5.26 -17.16 18.76
C GLY A 208 4.44 -16.85 20.03
N ARG A 209 3.23 -16.32 19.85
CA ARG A 209 2.30 -15.93 20.92
C ARG A 209 0.89 -16.43 20.63
N THR A 210 0.31 -17.20 21.55
CA THR A 210 -1.09 -17.65 21.42
C THR A 210 -2.03 -16.44 21.47
N TRP A 211 -3.26 -16.61 20.98
CA TRP A 211 -4.23 -15.51 21.01
C TRP A 211 -4.56 -15.08 22.44
N GLN A 212 -4.55 -16.03 23.39
CA GLN A 212 -4.76 -15.77 24.81
C GLN A 212 -3.68 -14.83 25.36
N MET A 213 -2.41 -15.13 25.07
CA MET A 213 -1.28 -14.28 25.49
C MET A 213 -1.40 -12.87 24.89
N LYS A 214 -1.88 -12.75 23.66
CA LYS A 214 -2.10 -11.45 23.01
C LYS A 214 -3.24 -10.68 23.68
N VAL A 215 -4.38 -11.32 23.94
CA VAL A 215 -5.51 -10.71 24.65
C VAL A 215 -5.10 -10.22 26.04
N ASP A 216 -4.38 -11.05 26.81
CA ASP A 216 -3.89 -10.67 28.14
C ASP A 216 -2.95 -9.46 28.07
N ALA A 217 -2.01 -9.44 27.13
CA ALA A 217 -1.11 -8.31 26.93
C ALA A 217 -1.88 -7.02 26.59
N ILE A 218 -2.86 -7.08 25.70
CA ILE A 218 -3.68 -5.92 25.32
C ILE A 218 -4.54 -5.44 26.49
N ARG A 219 -5.11 -6.35 27.30
CA ARG A 219 -5.82 -5.98 28.53
C ARG A 219 -4.89 -5.31 29.55
N MET A 220 -3.64 -5.76 29.67
CA MET A 220 -2.65 -5.08 30.51
C MET A 220 -2.36 -3.65 30.01
N GLU A 221 -2.27 -3.43 28.69
CA GLU A 221 -2.15 -2.09 28.12
C GLU A 221 -3.39 -1.22 28.40
N MET A 222 -4.60 -1.79 28.31
CA MET A 222 -5.84 -1.11 28.69
C MET A 222 -5.85 -0.73 30.18
N MET A 223 -5.37 -1.60 31.08
CA MET A 223 -5.26 -1.31 32.52
C MET A 223 -4.19 -0.25 32.83
N ALA A 224 -3.08 -0.25 32.09
CA ALA A 224 -1.98 0.69 32.26
C ALA A 224 -2.29 2.08 31.67
N ASN A 225 -3.27 2.17 30.76
CA ASN A 225 -3.71 3.44 30.21
C ASN A 225 -4.25 4.36 31.34
N PRO A 226 -3.78 5.62 31.45
CA PRO A 226 -4.18 6.54 32.53
C PRO A 226 -5.69 6.77 32.64
N TYR A 227 -6.43 6.62 31.54
CA TYR A 227 -7.86 6.84 31.48
C TYR A 227 -8.70 5.59 31.76
N LYS A 228 -8.05 4.43 31.93
CA LYS A 228 -8.64 3.12 32.27
C LYS A 228 -9.86 2.77 31.40
N PRO A 229 -9.71 2.65 30.07
CA PRO A 229 -10.79 2.18 29.22
C PRO A 229 -11.31 0.80 29.67
N THR A 230 -12.62 0.61 29.60
CA THR A 230 -13.27 -0.66 29.93
C THR A 230 -13.45 -1.56 28.71
N ALA A 231 -13.36 -0.98 27.50
CA ALA A 231 -13.42 -1.68 26.24
C ALA A 231 -12.44 -1.09 25.21
N LEU A 232 -12.00 -1.93 24.27
CA LEU A 232 -11.23 -1.57 23.09
C LEU A 232 -12.00 -2.06 21.86
N LEU A 233 -12.28 -1.15 20.93
CA LEU A 233 -12.92 -1.46 19.66
C LEU A 233 -11.85 -1.59 18.57
N LEU A 234 -11.83 -2.74 17.91
CA LEU A 234 -10.96 -3.03 16.76
C LEU A 234 -11.81 -3.03 15.50
N SER A 235 -11.36 -2.24 14.53
CA SER A 235 -12.09 -1.97 13.29
C SER A 235 -11.29 -2.36 12.06
N ALA A 236 -9.96 -2.40 12.14
CA ALA A 236 -9.15 -2.86 11.04
C ALA A 236 -9.10 -4.40 11.04
N LEU A 237 -9.16 -4.99 9.86
CA LEU A 237 -9.21 -6.45 9.70
C LEU A 237 -7.96 -7.13 10.24
N ASP A 238 -6.82 -6.45 10.11
CA ASP A 238 -5.53 -6.97 10.47
C ASP A 238 -5.34 -7.05 12.01
N GLU A 239 -5.96 -6.16 12.76
CA GLU A 239 -6.02 -6.21 14.23
C GLU A 239 -6.69 -7.49 14.71
N THR A 240 -7.91 -7.76 14.22
CA THR A 240 -8.70 -8.92 14.61
C THR A 240 -8.01 -10.22 14.19
N ALA A 241 -7.51 -10.28 12.94
CA ALA A 241 -6.76 -11.43 12.44
C ALA A 241 -5.52 -11.71 13.29
N TRP A 242 -4.79 -10.68 13.73
CA TRP A 242 -3.56 -10.85 14.51
C TRP A 242 -3.88 -11.27 15.94
N LEU A 243 -4.86 -10.64 16.57
CA LEU A 243 -5.25 -10.91 17.95
C LEU A 243 -5.61 -12.39 18.13
N PHE A 244 -6.35 -12.97 17.17
CA PHE A 244 -6.82 -14.35 17.25
C PHE A 244 -5.96 -15.39 16.52
N ASN A 245 -4.83 -14.99 15.89
CA ASN A 245 -4.04 -15.86 15.01
C ASN A 245 -4.88 -16.52 13.89
N LEU A 246 -5.84 -15.77 13.35
CA LEU A 246 -6.74 -16.20 12.28
C LEU A 246 -6.35 -15.59 10.95
N ARG A 247 -6.76 -16.23 9.85
CA ARG A 247 -6.59 -15.77 8.48
C ARG A 247 -7.84 -16.05 7.64
N GLY A 248 -8.06 -15.18 6.67
CA GLY A 248 -9.11 -15.28 5.65
C GLY A 248 -8.56 -15.06 4.25
N ASN A 249 -9.46 -14.84 3.30
CA ASN A 249 -9.12 -14.53 1.91
C ASN A 249 -10.22 -13.67 1.28
N ASP A 250 -10.71 -12.68 2.04
CA ASP A 250 -11.85 -11.84 1.64
C ASP A 250 -11.42 -10.75 0.66
N ILE A 251 -10.17 -10.33 0.80
CA ILE A 251 -9.53 -9.31 -0.02
C ILE A 251 -8.41 -10.02 -0.80
N PRO A 252 -8.35 -9.89 -2.14
CA PRO A 252 -7.26 -10.46 -2.92
C PRO A 252 -5.88 -10.10 -2.35
N HIS A 253 -4.98 -11.08 -2.29
CA HIS A 253 -3.59 -10.98 -1.79
C HIS A 253 -3.43 -10.67 -0.30
N ASN A 254 -4.50 -10.33 0.41
CA ASN A 254 -4.48 -9.91 1.80
C ASN A 254 -5.22 -10.97 2.63
N PRO A 255 -4.54 -11.71 3.52
CA PRO A 255 -5.11 -12.88 4.18
C PRO A 255 -6.04 -12.51 5.36
N PHE A 256 -6.96 -11.58 5.12
CA PHE A 256 -7.90 -10.98 6.06
C PHE A 256 -9.32 -11.50 5.87
N PHE A 257 -10.16 -11.26 6.88
CA PHE A 257 -11.58 -11.59 6.86
C PHE A 257 -12.39 -10.47 7.50
N TYR A 258 -13.54 -10.13 6.89
CA TYR A 258 -14.43 -9.09 7.39
C TYR A 258 -14.84 -9.35 8.84
N SER A 259 -14.40 -8.49 9.75
CA SER A 259 -14.63 -8.66 11.17
C SER A 259 -14.44 -7.38 11.98
N TYR A 260 -15.11 -7.32 13.11
CA TYR A 260 -14.87 -6.34 14.18
C TYR A 260 -14.66 -7.06 15.50
N THR A 261 -13.93 -6.45 16.43
CA THR A 261 -13.77 -6.99 17.78
C THR A 261 -14.08 -5.92 18.82
N LEU A 262 -14.94 -6.25 19.79
CA LEU A 262 -15.06 -5.48 21.03
C LEU A 262 -14.43 -6.28 22.15
N LEU A 263 -13.25 -5.86 22.59
CA LEU A 263 -12.52 -6.48 23.70
C LEU A 263 -12.80 -5.72 24.98
N THR A 264 -13.43 -6.36 25.96
CA THR A 264 -13.62 -5.80 27.31
C THR A 264 -12.71 -6.50 28.31
N MET A 265 -12.70 -6.05 29.56
CA MET A 265 -11.97 -6.74 30.64
C MET A 265 -12.53 -8.14 30.94
N GLU A 266 -13.81 -8.36 30.64
CA GLU A 266 -14.55 -9.58 31.04
C GLU A 266 -15.08 -10.40 29.86
N GLU A 267 -15.18 -9.80 28.67
CA GLU A 267 -15.78 -10.42 27.50
C GLU A 267 -14.96 -10.13 26.24
N ILE A 268 -15.14 -10.98 25.24
CA ILE A 268 -14.55 -10.85 23.92
C ILE A 268 -15.67 -11.07 22.91
N TRP A 269 -16.06 -10.02 22.18
CA TRP A 269 -17.06 -10.14 21.11
C TRP A 269 -16.34 -10.09 19.76
N LEU A 270 -16.47 -11.16 18.98
CA LEU A 270 -15.96 -11.25 17.62
C LEU A 270 -17.14 -11.20 16.64
N PHE A 271 -17.29 -10.06 15.96
CA PHE A 271 -18.27 -9.88 14.91
C PHE A 271 -17.70 -10.40 13.59
N VAL A 272 -18.35 -11.40 13.01
CA VAL A 272 -17.90 -12.09 11.80
C VAL A 272 -19.11 -12.73 11.12
N HIS A 273 -18.97 -13.10 9.86
CA HIS A 273 -19.92 -14.01 9.20
C HIS A 273 -19.81 -15.40 9.87
N THR A 274 -20.70 -15.69 10.81
CA THR A 274 -20.51 -16.82 11.74
C THR A 274 -20.55 -18.17 11.04
N GLU A 275 -21.25 -18.26 9.90
CA GLU A 275 -21.30 -19.42 9.02
C GLU A 275 -19.94 -19.79 8.42
N ARG A 276 -18.98 -18.86 8.42
CA ARG A 276 -17.62 -19.05 7.90
C ARG A 276 -16.62 -19.55 8.94
N VAL A 277 -17.07 -19.73 10.20
CA VAL A 277 -16.23 -20.21 11.31
C VAL A 277 -16.48 -21.71 11.52
N PRO A 278 -15.61 -22.61 11.02
CA PRO A 278 -15.82 -24.05 11.14
C PRO A 278 -15.69 -24.55 12.58
N GLU A 279 -16.25 -25.74 12.87
CA GLU A 279 -16.34 -26.30 14.22
C GLU A 279 -14.99 -26.42 14.95
N ASP A 280 -13.93 -26.80 14.23
CA ASP A 280 -12.58 -26.88 14.77
C ASP A 280 -12.04 -25.51 15.20
N LEU A 281 -12.42 -24.45 14.47
CA LEU A 281 -12.06 -23.08 14.81
C LEU A 281 -12.88 -22.55 15.98
N GLN A 282 -14.17 -22.89 16.05
CA GLN A 282 -14.98 -22.62 17.23
C GLN A 282 -14.40 -23.31 18.47
N ALA A 283 -13.96 -24.57 18.34
CA ALA A 283 -13.27 -25.29 19.41
C ALA A 283 -11.93 -24.64 19.78
N TYR A 284 -11.16 -24.15 18.81
CA TYR A 284 -9.92 -23.39 19.07
C TYR A 284 -10.16 -22.12 19.88
N LEU A 285 -11.16 -21.33 19.49
CA LEU A 285 -11.54 -20.09 20.18
C LEU A 285 -12.15 -20.36 21.56
N ASN A 286 -12.82 -21.50 21.75
CA ASN A 286 -13.43 -21.91 23.02
C ASN A 286 -12.52 -22.78 23.90
N SER A 287 -11.36 -23.21 23.41
CA SER A 287 -10.44 -24.14 24.12
C SER A 287 -9.94 -23.60 25.47
N SER A 288 -10.06 -22.29 25.69
CA SER A 288 -9.71 -21.60 26.92
C SER A 288 -10.88 -20.81 27.51
N CYS A 289 -12.12 -21.19 27.19
CA CYS A 289 -13.31 -20.51 27.70
C CYS A 289 -13.47 -20.75 29.22
N VAL A 290 -12.72 -19.95 29.98
CA VAL A 290 -12.77 -19.82 31.43
C VAL A 290 -12.83 -18.33 31.71
N GLN A 291 -13.89 -17.88 32.39
CA GLN A 291 -14.10 -16.47 32.75
C GLN A 291 -14.01 -15.55 31.51
N SER A 292 -13.05 -14.62 31.49
CA SER A 292 -12.93 -13.57 30.48
C SER A 292 -12.27 -13.98 29.16
N MET A 293 -11.98 -15.28 29.00
CA MET A 293 -11.31 -15.85 27.82
C MET A 293 -12.25 -16.66 26.92
N CYS A 294 -13.55 -16.32 26.94
CA CYS A 294 -14.55 -16.88 26.05
C CYS A 294 -14.82 -15.92 24.88
N VAL A 295 -14.60 -16.39 23.65
CA VAL A 295 -14.93 -15.61 22.44
C VAL A 295 -16.40 -15.82 22.10
N GLN A 296 -17.18 -14.73 22.14
CA GLN A 296 -18.58 -14.71 21.72
C GLN A 296 -18.64 -14.37 20.23
N LEU A 297 -19.03 -15.33 19.39
CA LEU A 297 -19.26 -15.09 17.97
C LEU A 297 -20.59 -14.36 17.78
N ARG A 298 -20.55 -13.27 17.00
CA ARG A 298 -21.70 -12.44 16.67
C ARG A 298 -21.72 -12.19 15.17
N GLU A 299 -22.91 -11.98 14.60
CA GLU A 299 -23.05 -11.68 13.17
C GLU A 299 -22.35 -10.36 12.80
N TYR A 300 -21.64 -10.36 11.69
CA TYR A 300 -20.87 -9.19 11.20
C TYR A 300 -21.70 -7.90 11.19
N ASN A 301 -22.92 -7.96 10.66
CA ASN A 301 -23.81 -6.81 10.54
C ASN A 301 -24.41 -6.34 11.88
N ALA A 302 -24.28 -7.11 12.96
CA ALA A 302 -24.82 -6.76 14.28
C ALA A 302 -23.92 -5.74 15.02
N VAL A 303 -22.67 -5.52 14.57
CA VAL A 303 -21.67 -4.70 15.27
C VAL A 303 -22.19 -3.33 15.72
N ARG A 304 -22.92 -2.62 14.85
CA ARG A 304 -23.39 -1.27 15.14
C ARG A 304 -24.52 -1.28 16.18
N LEU A 305 -25.44 -2.23 16.08
CA LEU A 305 -26.56 -2.39 17.01
C LEU A 305 -26.07 -2.84 18.39
N ASP A 306 -25.18 -3.82 18.42
CA ASP A 306 -24.64 -4.38 19.66
C ASP A 306 -23.74 -3.37 20.38
N LEU A 307 -22.93 -2.60 19.63
CA LEU A 307 -22.16 -1.49 20.19
C LEU A 307 -23.08 -0.41 20.79
N ALA A 308 -24.16 -0.05 20.09
CA ALA A 308 -25.15 0.91 20.59
C ALA A 308 -25.78 0.43 21.92
N ALA A 309 -26.12 -0.86 22.01
CA ALA A 309 -26.65 -1.44 23.25
C ALA A 309 -25.59 -1.47 24.37
N TYR A 310 -24.34 -1.80 24.03
CA TYR A 310 -23.24 -1.87 24.99
C TYR A 310 -22.96 -0.51 25.66
N VAL A 311 -22.92 0.58 24.89
CA VAL A 311 -22.62 1.92 25.43
C VAL A 311 -23.74 2.50 26.31
N LEU A 312 -24.92 1.88 26.36
CA LEU A 312 -25.98 2.26 27.31
C LEU A 312 -25.73 1.72 28.73
N LEU A 313 -24.77 0.80 28.90
CA LEU A 313 -24.41 0.28 30.21
C LEU A 313 -23.62 1.31 31.03
N PRO A 314 -23.80 1.34 32.35
CA PRO A 314 -23.11 2.32 33.20
C PRO A 314 -21.59 2.02 33.26
N GLY A 315 -20.78 3.09 33.29
CA GLY A 315 -19.34 3.00 33.51
C GLY A 315 -18.52 2.55 32.29
N VAL A 316 -19.13 2.52 31.10
CA VAL A 316 -18.45 2.18 29.86
C VAL A 316 -17.47 3.27 29.45
N LYS A 317 -16.29 2.87 29.00
CA LYS A 317 -15.32 3.72 28.31
C LYS A 317 -14.66 2.96 27.18
N VAL A 318 -15.00 3.28 25.94
CA VAL A 318 -14.54 2.60 24.73
C VAL A 318 -13.33 3.33 24.15
N TRP A 319 -12.19 2.66 24.11
CA TRP A 319 -10.99 3.13 23.43
C TRP A 319 -11.09 2.85 21.93
N VAL A 320 -10.91 3.91 21.14
CA VAL A 320 -10.84 3.89 19.68
C VAL A 320 -9.61 4.67 19.21
N GLY A 321 -9.08 4.33 18.03
CA GLY A 321 -8.02 5.09 17.37
C GLY A 321 -8.51 5.84 16.14
N THR A 322 -7.88 6.98 15.85
CA THR A 322 -8.40 7.93 14.84
C THR A 322 -8.17 7.52 13.39
N GLU A 323 -7.13 6.73 13.10
CA GLU A 323 -6.68 6.48 11.72
C GLU A 323 -7.46 5.33 11.04
N TYR A 324 -7.93 4.34 11.81
CA TYR A 324 -8.46 3.07 11.28
C TYR A 324 -9.88 2.72 11.79
N THR A 325 -10.41 3.47 12.75
CA THR A 325 -11.81 3.29 13.19
C THR A 325 -12.72 4.06 12.26
N ASN A 326 -13.69 3.36 11.66
CA ASN A 326 -14.69 4.03 10.82
C ASN A 326 -15.61 4.93 11.66
N TYR A 327 -16.10 6.00 11.02
CA TYR A 327 -16.97 6.97 11.69
C TYR A 327 -18.31 6.38 12.12
N ALA A 328 -18.85 5.39 11.38
CA ALA A 328 -20.15 4.78 11.65
C ALA A 328 -20.25 4.10 13.02
N LEU A 329 -19.16 3.49 13.50
CA LEU A 329 -19.08 2.92 14.84
C LEU A 329 -18.80 3.99 15.90
N TYR A 330 -17.97 4.97 15.56
CA TYR A 330 -17.64 6.07 16.48
C TYR A 330 -18.84 6.97 16.80
N GLU A 331 -19.66 7.31 15.81
CA GLU A 331 -20.82 8.19 15.99
C GLU A 331 -21.88 7.60 16.95
N VAL A 332 -21.89 6.28 17.11
CA VAL A 332 -22.78 5.55 18.03
C VAL A 332 -22.32 5.67 19.48
N ILE A 333 -21.02 5.88 19.73
CA ILE A 333 -20.47 5.99 21.07
C ILE A 333 -20.70 7.41 21.60
N SER A 334 -21.32 7.50 22.78
CA SER A 334 -21.63 8.79 23.41
C SER A 334 -20.37 9.63 23.68
N ALA A 335 -20.52 10.95 23.79
CA ALA A 335 -19.41 11.87 24.04
C ALA A 335 -18.61 11.56 25.31
N GLN A 336 -19.30 11.10 26.36
CA GLN A 336 -18.71 10.76 27.65
C GLN A 336 -18.05 9.38 27.68
N ASP A 337 -18.47 8.46 26.81
CA ASP A 337 -18.00 7.06 26.82
C ASP A 337 -16.87 6.82 25.82
N LYS A 338 -16.65 7.70 24.84
CA LYS A 338 -15.54 7.56 23.89
C LYS A 338 -14.21 8.05 24.47
N LEU A 339 -13.16 7.23 24.31
CA LEU A 339 -11.78 7.57 24.62
C LEU A 339 -10.95 7.61 23.33
N VAL A 340 -10.59 8.81 22.89
CA VAL A 340 -9.81 9.06 21.67
C VAL A 340 -8.45 9.68 22.06
N THR A 341 -7.52 8.84 22.51
CA THR A 341 -6.21 9.31 23.01
C THR A 341 -5.03 8.88 22.15
N SER A 342 -5.27 8.12 21.08
CA SER A 342 -4.22 7.60 20.20
C SER A 342 -4.67 7.53 18.74
N SER A 343 -3.71 7.65 17.82
CA SER A 343 -3.97 7.44 16.40
C SER A 343 -4.25 5.97 16.06
N TYR A 344 -3.55 5.06 16.73
CA TYR A 344 -3.61 3.62 16.52
C TYR A 344 -4.01 2.88 17.81
N SER A 345 -4.58 1.68 17.69
CA SER A 345 -4.84 0.80 18.84
C SER A 345 -3.53 0.26 19.44
N PRO A 346 -3.57 -0.24 20.68
CA PRO A 346 -2.49 -1.05 21.22
C PRO A 346 -2.22 -2.31 20.36
N VAL A 347 -3.23 -2.85 19.66
CA VAL A 347 -3.07 -4.04 18.79
C VAL A 347 -2.21 -3.73 17.56
N LEU A 348 -2.51 -2.63 16.85
CA LEU A 348 -1.73 -2.19 15.68
C LEU A 348 -0.28 -1.90 16.06
N THR A 349 -0.05 -1.22 17.19
CA THR A 349 1.33 -0.93 17.64
C THR A 349 2.07 -2.17 18.11
N SER A 350 1.38 -3.13 18.75
CA SER A 350 1.99 -4.35 19.27
C SER A 350 2.29 -5.38 18.18
N LYS A 351 1.49 -5.47 17.11
CA LYS A 351 1.79 -6.34 15.96
C LYS A 351 2.89 -5.81 15.05
N ALA A 352 3.08 -4.49 15.01
CA ALA A 352 4.12 -3.85 14.21
C ALA A 352 5.52 -4.32 14.61
N VAL A 353 5.74 -4.61 15.90
CA VAL A 353 6.97 -5.18 16.45
C VAL A 353 6.92 -6.70 16.42
N LYS A 354 7.70 -7.31 15.52
CA LYS A 354 7.75 -8.77 15.35
C LYS A 354 8.55 -9.41 16.46
N ASP A 355 8.00 -10.45 17.09
CA ASP A 355 8.71 -11.25 18.09
C ASP A 355 9.81 -12.13 17.45
N GLU A 356 10.67 -12.75 18.27
CA GLU A 356 11.81 -13.53 17.75
C GLU A 356 11.40 -14.67 16.80
N MET A 357 10.23 -15.28 17.02
CA MET A 357 9.69 -16.30 16.11
C MET A 357 9.32 -15.65 14.79
N GLU A 358 8.50 -14.58 14.83
CA GLU A 358 8.05 -13.83 13.67
C GLU A 358 9.23 -13.30 12.82
N GLN A 359 10.25 -12.72 13.45
CA GLN A 359 11.46 -12.24 12.76
C GLN A 359 12.21 -13.37 12.06
N ARG A 360 12.36 -14.53 12.72
CA ARG A 360 13.07 -15.68 12.16
C ARG A 360 12.34 -16.25 10.95
N ILE A 361 11.04 -16.46 11.04
CA ILE A 361 10.27 -17.06 9.95
C ILE A 361 10.13 -16.11 8.76
N LEU A 362 9.95 -14.81 9.02
CA LEU A 362 9.86 -13.80 7.96
C LEU A 362 11.18 -13.71 7.17
N ARG A 363 12.34 -13.79 7.84
CA ARG A 363 13.65 -13.90 7.16
C ARG A 363 13.75 -15.17 6.30
N ASN A 364 13.25 -16.31 6.79
CA ASN A 364 13.27 -17.55 6.02
C ASN A 364 12.36 -17.46 4.78
N ALA A 365 11.22 -16.78 4.86
CA ALA A 365 10.36 -16.51 3.71
C ALA A 365 11.09 -15.69 2.64
N HIS A 366 11.81 -14.64 3.03
CA HIS A 366 12.60 -13.83 2.09
C HIS A 366 13.73 -14.62 1.42
N VAL A 367 14.35 -15.58 2.11
CA VAL A 367 15.35 -16.48 1.50
C VAL A 367 14.70 -17.35 0.42
N ARG A 368 13.51 -17.91 0.66
CA ARG A 368 12.79 -18.71 -0.35
C ARG A 368 12.28 -17.87 -1.50
N ASP A 369 11.78 -16.67 -1.22
CA ASP A 369 11.30 -15.74 -2.24
C ASP A 369 12.42 -15.29 -3.18
N ALA A 370 13.60 -15.01 -2.64
CA ALA A 370 14.77 -14.68 -3.43
C ALA A 370 15.16 -15.79 -4.42
N VAL A 371 14.88 -17.07 -4.13
CA VAL A 371 15.06 -18.16 -5.11
C VAL A 371 14.15 -17.96 -6.32
N ALA A 372 12.87 -17.64 -6.10
CA ALA A 372 11.91 -17.44 -7.19
C ALA A 372 12.27 -16.23 -8.05
N VAL A 373 12.72 -15.13 -7.44
CA VAL A 373 13.16 -13.93 -8.17
C VAL A 373 14.45 -14.20 -8.95
N ILE A 374 15.43 -14.93 -8.38
CA ILE A 374 16.65 -15.32 -9.11
C ILE A 374 16.31 -16.19 -10.33
N GLN A 375 15.38 -17.15 -10.17
CA GLN A 375 14.93 -17.99 -11.29
C GLN A 375 14.27 -17.16 -12.41
N LEU A 376 13.48 -16.15 -12.07
CA LEU A 376 12.93 -15.20 -13.04
C LEU A 376 14.05 -14.46 -13.80
N LEU A 377 14.96 -13.82 -13.07
CA LEU A 377 16.02 -13.01 -13.67
C LEU A 377 16.90 -13.86 -14.60
N MET A 378 17.27 -15.06 -14.17
CA MET A 378 18.03 -16.01 -14.99
C MET A 378 17.28 -16.46 -16.25
N TRP A 379 15.99 -16.75 -16.14
CA TRP A 379 15.19 -17.14 -17.30
C TRP A 379 15.10 -15.99 -18.30
N LEU A 380 14.77 -14.77 -17.85
CA LEU A 380 14.65 -13.60 -18.70
C LEU A 380 15.97 -13.23 -19.40
N GLU A 381 17.12 -13.36 -18.74
CA GLU A 381 18.44 -13.16 -19.37
C GLU A 381 18.63 -14.01 -20.64
N THR A 382 18.05 -15.21 -20.68
CA THR A 382 18.16 -16.12 -21.84
C THR A 382 16.97 -16.03 -22.79
N ALA A 383 15.79 -15.66 -22.29
CA ALA A 383 14.53 -15.70 -23.03
C ALA A 383 14.25 -14.39 -23.78
N VAL A 384 14.55 -13.23 -23.18
CA VAL A 384 14.32 -11.91 -23.80
C VAL A 384 15.09 -11.75 -25.13
N PRO A 385 16.37 -12.16 -25.25
CA PRO A 385 17.08 -12.11 -26.54
C PRO A 385 16.44 -12.96 -27.64
N ARG A 386 15.62 -13.96 -27.30
CA ARG A 386 14.88 -14.79 -28.28
C ARG A 386 13.57 -14.12 -28.74
N GLY A 387 13.15 -13.06 -28.07
CA GLY A 387 12.08 -12.17 -28.51
C GLY A 387 10.67 -12.76 -28.43
N LYS A 388 10.39 -13.64 -27.47
CA LYS A 388 9.03 -14.17 -27.25
C LYS A 388 8.35 -13.65 -25.99
N GLU A 389 9.13 -13.24 -25.00
CA GLU A 389 8.60 -12.89 -23.68
C GLU A 389 7.97 -11.50 -23.66
N THR A 390 6.98 -11.37 -22.79
CA THR A 390 6.19 -10.17 -22.58
C THR A 390 6.14 -9.83 -21.08
N GLU A 391 5.58 -8.68 -20.73
CA GLU A 391 5.35 -8.29 -19.35
C GLU A 391 4.46 -9.32 -18.63
N LEU A 392 3.37 -9.76 -19.27
CA LEU A 392 2.50 -10.81 -18.73
C LEU A 392 3.23 -12.13 -18.55
N SER A 393 4.06 -12.56 -19.52
CA SER A 393 4.77 -13.83 -19.41
C SER A 393 5.77 -13.81 -18.24
N ALA A 394 6.41 -12.66 -17.98
CA ALA A 394 7.31 -12.48 -16.85
C ALA A 394 6.59 -12.42 -15.50
N ALA A 395 5.47 -11.69 -15.40
CA ALA A 395 4.62 -11.67 -14.22
C ALA A 395 4.11 -13.07 -13.85
N HIS A 396 3.62 -13.84 -14.83
CA HIS A 396 3.18 -15.21 -14.58
C HIS A 396 4.32 -16.13 -14.15
N TYR A 397 5.49 -16.02 -14.79
CA TYR A 397 6.62 -16.89 -14.50
C TYR A 397 7.14 -16.72 -13.07
N VAL A 398 7.27 -15.48 -12.56
CA VAL A 398 7.72 -15.27 -11.18
C VAL A 398 6.72 -15.83 -10.17
N ASN A 399 5.42 -15.70 -10.44
CA ASN A 399 4.37 -16.25 -9.60
C ASN A 399 4.37 -17.79 -9.62
N GLU A 400 4.66 -18.42 -10.76
CA GLU A 400 4.86 -19.87 -10.87
C GLU A 400 6.11 -20.34 -10.09
N CYS A 401 7.21 -19.57 -10.15
CA CYS A 401 8.40 -19.84 -9.36
C CYS A 401 8.10 -19.75 -7.85
N ARG A 402 7.33 -18.74 -7.42
CA ARG A 402 6.89 -18.60 -6.01
C ARG A 402 5.96 -19.71 -5.57
N SER A 403 5.04 -20.16 -6.41
CA SER A 403 4.09 -21.23 -6.06
C SER A 403 4.78 -22.58 -5.78
N LYS A 404 6.01 -22.76 -6.27
CA LYS A 404 6.86 -23.95 -6.00
C LYS A 404 7.60 -23.85 -4.67
N GLN A 405 7.71 -22.67 -4.08
CA GLN A 405 8.38 -22.47 -2.81
C GLN A 405 7.53 -22.98 -1.65
N LYS A 406 8.20 -23.54 -0.63
CA LYS A 406 7.53 -24.09 0.55
C LYS A 406 6.67 -23.02 1.23
N ASP A 407 5.48 -23.44 1.67
CA ASP A 407 4.51 -22.64 2.42
C ASP A 407 3.86 -21.48 1.64
N SER A 408 4.08 -21.40 0.31
CA SER A 408 3.48 -20.37 -0.54
C SER A 408 1.94 -20.38 -0.51
N ARG A 409 1.36 -19.18 -0.56
CA ARG A 409 -0.08 -18.87 -0.57
C ARG A 409 -0.45 -17.91 -1.71
N GLY A 410 0.43 -17.79 -2.71
CA GLY A 410 0.24 -16.90 -3.86
C GLY A 410 0.94 -15.56 -3.69
N PRO A 411 0.70 -14.60 -4.61
CA PRO A 411 1.34 -13.29 -4.58
C PRO A 411 0.75 -12.38 -3.49
N SER A 412 1.57 -11.49 -2.92
CA SER A 412 1.17 -10.51 -1.89
C SER A 412 0.54 -9.23 -2.45
N PHE A 413 0.62 -9.02 -3.76
CA PHE A 413 -0.07 -7.99 -4.54
C PHE A 413 0.00 -8.36 -6.05
N GLU A 414 -0.73 -7.64 -6.90
CA GLU A 414 -0.67 -7.85 -8.35
C GLU A 414 0.73 -7.50 -8.88
N THR A 415 1.37 -8.44 -9.58
CA THR A 415 2.77 -8.27 -10.01
C THR A 415 2.91 -7.12 -11.01
N ILE A 416 3.81 -6.19 -10.73
CA ILE A 416 4.20 -5.10 -11.62
C ILE A 416 5.36 -5.60 -12.47
N SER A 417 5.09 -5.92 -13.73
CA SER A 417 6.10 -6.29 -14.72
C SER A 417 6.04 -5.29 -15.85
N ALA A 418 7.10 -4.48 -16.01
CA ALA A 418 7.01 -3.25 -16.81
C ALA A 418 8.27 -3.04 -17.66
N SER A 419 8.10 -2.87 -18.98
CA SER A 419 9.18 -2.62 -19.95
C SER A 419 9.12 -1.20 -20.50
N GLY A 420 10.26 -0.51 -20.50
CA GLY A 420 10.40 0.82 -21.07
C GLY A 420 9.37 1.81 -20.50
N PRO A 421 8.54 2.46 -21.33
CA PRO A 421 7.60 3.49 -20.89
C PRO A 421 6.61 3.01 -19.81
N ASN A 422 6.24 1.73 -19.81
CA ASN A 422 5.35 1.19 -18.78
C ASN A 422 5.99 1.21 -17.39
N ALA A 423 7.33 1.10 -17.30
CA ALA A 423 8.03 1.17 -16.02
C ALA A 423 8.00 2.57 -15.39
N ALA A 424 7.71 3.63 -16.17
CA ALA A 424 7.50 4.98 -15.65
C ALA A 424 6.19 5.13 -14.87
N LEU A 425 5.29 4.14 -14.94
CA LEU A 425 4.05 4.11 -14.18
C LEU A 425 4.29 3.30 -12.88
N ALA A 426 4.39 3.99 -11.75
CA ALA A 426 4.84 3.38 -10.49
C ALA A 426 4.07 2.12 -10.09
N HIS A 427 2.75 2.09 -10.34
CA HIS A 427 1.81 1.01 -9.99
C HIS A 427 1.19 0.33 -11.24
N TYR A 428 1.97 0.16 -12.31
CA TYR A 428 1.52 -0.54 -13.51
C TYR A 428 1.52 -2.06 -13.34
N SER A 429 0.39 -2.71 -13.57
CA SER A 429 0.33 -4.16 -13.77
C SER A 429 -0.13 -4.44 -15.20
N PRO A 430 0.55 -5.34 -15.94
CA PRO A 430 0.19 -5.62 -17.31
C PRO A 430 -1.16 -6.34 -17.42
N THR A 431 -1.96 -5.95 -18.40
CA THR A 431 -3.17 -6.67 -18.82
C THR A 431 -3.02 -7.18 -20.24
N ASN A 432 -3.96 -8.00 -20.73
CA ASN A 432 -3.95 -8.46 -22.12
C ASN A 432 -3.93 -7.30 -23.12
N GLU A 433 -4.49 -6.15 -22.75
CA GLU A 433 -4.59 -4.95 -23.57
C GLU A 433 -3.32 -4.09 -23.53
N THR A 434 -2.55 -4.14 -22.45
CA THR A 434 -1.35 -3.30 -22.25
C THR A 434 -0.03 -4.05 -22.33
N ASP A 435 -0.06 -5.38 -22.45
CA ASP A 435 1.10 -6.27 -22.49
C ASP A 435 2.12 -5.89 -23.56
N ARG A 436 3.31 -5.46 -23.13
CA ARG A 436 4.43 -5.18 -24.03
C ARG A 436 5.38 -6.36 -24.15
N LYS A 437 5.95 -6.51 -25.33
CA LYS A 437 7.07 -7.42 -25.56
C LYS A 437 8.33 -6.88 -24.87
N LEU A 438 9.05 -7.75 -24.17
CA LEU A 438 10.33 -7.42 -23.55
C LEU A 438 11.42 -7.36 -24.62
N THR A 439 12.34 -6.40 -24.50
CA THR A 439 13.45 -6.20 -25.43
C THR A 439 14.77 -6.03 -24.68
N VAL A 440 15.89 -6.20 -25.40
CA VAL A 440 17.22 -5.98 -24.83
C VAL A 440 17.60 -4.50 -24.74
N ASP A 441 16.87 -3.63 -25.44
CA ASP A 441 17.20 -2.20 -25.58
C ASP A 441 16.46 -1.31 -24.57
N GLU A 442 15.52 -1.88 -23.80
CA GLU A 442 14.74 -1.19 -22.79
C GLU A 442 15.15 -1.62 -21.37
N MET A 443 14.93 -0.72 -20.39
CA MET A 443 14.93 -1.11 -18.98
C MET A 443 13.67 -1.91 -18.66
N TYR A 444 13.82 -2.90 -17.79
CA TYR A 444 12.73 -3.72 -17.28
C TYR A 444 12.67 -3.63 -15.76
N LEU A 445 11.49 -3.32 -15.23
CA LEU A 445 11.20 -3.25 -13.80
C LEU A 445 10.26 -4.41 -13.45
N ILE A 446 10.62 -5.16 -12.42
CA ILE A 446 9.77 -6.17 -11.80
C ILE A 446 9.61 -5.85 -10.32
N ASP A 447 8.39 -5.55 -9.91
CA ASP A 447 7.99 -5.42 -8.51
C ASP A 447 6.94 -6.48 -8.19
N SER A 448 7.26 -7.31 -7.21
CA SER A 448 6.50 -8.52 -6.94
C SER A 448 6.80 -9.08 -5.56
N GLY A 449 5.80 -9.66 -4.91
CA GLY A 449 5.95 -10.31 -3.63
C GLY A 449 5.10 -11.56 -3.49
N GLY A 450 5.33 -12.30 -2.40
CA GLY A 450 4.67 -13.57 -2.08
C GLY A 450 4.08 -13.57 -0.68
N GLN A 451 2.92 -14.17 -0.54
CA GLN A 451 2.39 -14.65 0.72
C GLN A 451 2.91 -16.07 0.98
N TYR A 452 3.43 -16.28 2.17
CA TYR A 452 3.82 -17.58 2.71
C TYR A 452 3.12 -17.74 4.05
N LEU A 453 2.82 -18.97 4.49
CA LEU A 453 2.23 -19.17 5.84
C LEU A 453 3.05 -18.48 6.94
N ASP A 454 4.35 -18.34 6.71
CA ASP A 454 5.35 -17.90 7.65
C ASP A 454 6.04 -16.59 7.22
N GLY A 455 5.46 -15.83 6.29
CA GLY A 455 5.96 -14.51 5.91
C GLY A 455 5.26 -13.84 4.74
N THR A 456 5.45 -12.53 4.62
CA THR A 456 5.07 -11.74 3.44
C THR A 456 6.35 -11.15 2.86
N THR A 457 6.48 -11.13 1.54
CA THR A 457 7.63 -10.53 0.86
C THR A 457 7.19 -9.40 -0.05
N ASP A 458 8.12 -8.48 -0.27
CA ASP A 458 8.00 -7.37 -1.20
C ASP A 458 9.39 -7.04 -1.77
N ILE A 459 9.50 -6.94 -3.09
CA ILE A 459 10.80 -6.72 -3.74
C ILE A 459 10.65 -6.22 -5.17
N THR A 460 11.30 -5.10 -5.41
CA THR A 460 11.49 -4.53 -6.74
C THR A 460 12.94 -4.65 -7.21
N ARG A 461 13.13 -5.11 -8.46
CA ARG A 461 14.40 -5.02 -9.18
C ARG A 461 14.20 -4.39 -10.55
N THR A 462 15.16 -3.56 -10.95
CA THR A 462 15.22 -2.98 -12.30
C THR A 462 16.49 -3.47 -12.99
N VAL A 463 16.38 -3.96 -14.23
CA VAL A 463 17.46 -4.60 -14.99
C VAL A 463 17.52 -4.11 -16.44
N HIS A 464 18.63 -4.39 -17.12
CA HIS A 464 18.84 -4.10 -18.55
C HIS A 464 19.65 -5.22 -19.24
N TRP A 465 19.14 -5.77 -20.34
CA TRP A 465 19.80 -6.90 -21.01
C TRP A 465 20.84 -6.49 -22.06
N GLY A 466 20.67 -5.34 -22.72
CA GLY A 466 21.61 -4.74 -23.68
C GLY A 466 22.55 -3.70 -23.05
N THR A 467 22.70 -2.54 -23.71
CA THR A 467 23.56 -1.43 -23.27
C THR A 467 22.72 -0.26 -22.75
N PRO A 468 22.69 0.00 -21.43
CA PRO A 468 21.94 1.13 -20.88
C PRO A 468 22.58 2.47 -21.25
N THR A 469 21.75 3.50 -21.41
CA THR A 469 22.19 4.87 -21.68
C THR A 469 22.88 5.50 -20.46
N ALA A 470 23.63 6.59 -20.69
CA ALA A 470 24.25 7.34 -19.60
C ALA A 470 23.23 7.84 -18.57
N MET A 471 22.07 8.32 -19.03
CA MET A 471 20.99 8.80 -18.17
C MET A 471 20.39 7.66 -17.32
N GLN A 472 20.14 6.49 -17.93
CA GLN A 472 19.62 5.32 -17.21
C GLN A 472 20.59 4.86 -16.11
N ARG A 473 21.89 4.80 -16.41
CA ARG A 473 22.93 4.46 -15.42
C ARG A 473 23.02 5.49 -14.29
N GLU A 474 23.02 6.78 -14.62
CA GLU A 474 23.06 7.85 -13.61
C GLU A 474 21.83 7.82 -12.70
N ALA A 475 20.63 7.76 -13.29
CA ALA A 475 19.39 7.72 -12.52
C ALA A 475 19.32 6.48 -11.62
N PHE A 476 19.66 5.29 -12.15
CA PHE A 476 19.68 4.04 -11.37
C PHE A 476 20.65 4.13 -10.21
N THR A 477 21.84 4.66 -10.46
CA THR A 477 22.86 4.79 -9.41
C THR A 477 22.41 5.75 -8.32
N ARG A 478 21.74 6.86 -8.66
CA ARG A 478 21.20 7.81 -7.66
C ARG A 478 20.06 7.21 -6.84
N VAL A 479 19.18 6.43 -7.46
CA VAL A 479 18.15 5.65 -6.73
C VAL A 479 18.82 4.66 -5.77
N LEU A 480 19.83 3.92 -6.24
CA LEU A 480 20.59 2.99 -5.41
C LEU A 480 21.29 3.69 -4.25
N MET A 481 21.87 4.86 -4.47
CA MET A 481 22.46 5.67 -3.39
C MET A 481 21.44 5.97 -2.30
N GLY A 482 20.22 6.36 -2.67
CA GLY A 482 19.14 6.60 -1.72
C GLY A 482 18.79 5.37 -0.88
N ASN A 483 18.67 4.20 -1.52
CA ASN A 483 18.38 2.93 -0.84
C ASN A 483 19.50 2.57 0.14
N ILE A 484 20.75 2.70 -0.30
CA ILE A 484 21.94 2.42 0.52
C ILE A 484 22.02 3.37 1.72
N GLU A 485 21.77 4.67 1.52
CA GLU A 485 21.82 5.66 2.61
C GLU A 485 20.79 5.36 3.69
N ILE A 486 19.54 5.04 3.35
CA ILE A 486 18.55 4.61 4.35
C ILE A 486 19.04 3.34 5.04
N SER A 487 19.37 2.30 4.28
CA SER A 487 19.70 0.97 4.80
C SER A 487 20.89 0.97 5.77
N ARG A 488 21.83 1.90 5.62
CA ARG A 488 23.02 1.99 6.47
C ARG A 488 22.93 3.04 7.58
N THR A 489 21.85 3.81 7.64
CA THR A 489 21.73 4.92 8.58
C THR A 489 21.64 4.41 10.02
N ILE A 490 22.46 4.99 10.89
CA ILE A 490 22.40 4.78 12.33
C ILE A 490 21.66 5.98 12.95
N PHE A 491 20.53 5.74 13.61
CA PHE A 491 19.63 6.79 14.09
C PHE A 491 19.21 6.58 15.54
N PRO A 492 18.91 7.65 16.31
CA PRO A 492 18.43 7.52 17.68
C PRO A 492 17.14 6.69 17.75
N SER A 493 16.97 5.87 18.79
CA SER A 493 15.69 5.20 19.05
C SER A 493 14.55 6.21 19.12
N ARG A 494 13.35 5.81 18.67
CA ARG A 494 12.16 6.68 18.54
C ARG A 494 12.26 7.77 17.45
N THR A 495 13.14 7.61 16.46
CA THR A 495 13.08 8.41 15.24
C THR A 495 11.93 7.93 14.35
N LYS A 496 11.10 8.87 13.87
CA LYS A 496 10.07 8.58 12.85
C LYS A 496 10.70 8.52 11.46
N GLY A 497 10.19 7.65 10.59
CA GLY A 497 10.71 7.49 9.23
C GLY A 497 10.65 8.78 8.39
N VAL A 498 9.63 9.62 8.59
CA VAL A 498 9.53 10.93 7.91
C VAL A 498 10.76 11.83 8.11
N ASN A 499 11.48 11.69 9.23
CA ASN A 499 12.70 12.46 9.50
C ASN A 499 13.92 11.95 8.71
N MET A 500 13.81 10.78 8.07
CA MET A 500 14.88 10.14 7.28
C MET A 500 14.57 10.13 5.78
N GLU A 501 13.36 10.54 5.38
CA GLU A 501 12.87 10.48 4.01
C GLU A 501 13.83 11.15 3.01
N MET A 502 14.36 12.32 3.38
CA MET A 502 15.32 13.08 2.58
C MET A 502 16.58 12.27 2.22
N LEU A 503 17.02 11.32 3.04
CA LEU A 503 18.21 10.51 2.76
C LEU A 503 18.03 9.65 1.51
N ALA A 504 16.82 9.16 1.25
CA ALA A 504 16.49 8.41 0.03
C ALA A 504 16.42 9.31 -1.21
N ARG A 505 16.02 10.57 -1.02
CA ARG A 505 15.81 11.53 -2.12
C ARG A 505 17.04 12.35 -2.48
N ARG A 506 17.97 12.53 -1.55
CA ARG A 506 19.10 13.47 -1.66
C ARG A 506 19.82 13.36 -2.99
N ALA A 507 20.23 12.16 -3.37
CA ALA A 507 21.02 11.95 -4.58
C ALA A 507 20.25 12.31 -5.86
N LEU A 508 18.93 12.17 -5.87
CA LEU A 508 18.08 12.61 -6.99
C LEU A 508 17.89 14.13 -6.98
N TRP A 509 17.65 14.73 -5.81
CA TRP A 509 17.47 16.18 -5.66
C TRP A 509 18.69 16.98 -6.08
N GLU A 510 19.90 16.45 -5.87
CA GLU A 510 21.16 17.09 -6.31
C GLU A 510 21.23 17.33 -7.83
N VAL A 511 20.40 16.66 -8.63
CA VAL A 511 20.27 16.85 -10.08
C VAL A 511 18.84 17.23 -10.52
N GLY A 512 18.00 17.67 -9.58
CA GLY A 512 16.64 18.11 -9.88
C GLY A 512 15.66 16.98 -10.23
N LEU A 513 15.95 15.73 -9.84
CA LEU A 513 15.06 14.58 -10.02
C LEU A 513 14.31 14.27 -8.71
N ASN A 514 13.17 13.57 -8.79
CA ASN A 514 12.40 13.13 -7.62
C ASN A 514 11.48 11.93 -7.97
N TYR A 515 10.82 11.33 -6.97
CA TYR A 515 9.76 10.32 -7.15
C TYR A 515 8.50 10.68 -6.36
N GLY A 516 7.33 10.29 -6.88
CA GLY A 516 6.01 10.73 -6.39
C GLY A 516 5.35 9.88 -5.30
N HIS A 517 6.09 8.99 -4.64
CA HIS A 517 5.58 8.12 -3.57
C HIS A 517 6.48 8.17 -2.32
N GLY A 518 6.06 7.49 -1.24
CA GLY A 518 6.84 7.36 0.00
C GLY A 518 8.06 6.46 -0.17
N THR A 519 9.03 6.57 0.75
CA THR A 519 10.29 5.77 0.72
C THR A 519 10.10 4.32 1.17
N GLY A 520 8.98 4.00 1.82
CA GLY A 520 8.67 2.64 2.24
C GLY A 520 7.52 2.56 3.24
N HIS A 521 7.10 1.33 3.52
CA HIS A 521 5.99 0.96 4.40
C HIS A 521 6.36 -0.26 5.26
N GLY A 522 5.59 -0.53 6.32
CA GLY A 522 5.75 -1.75 7.10
C GLY A 522 5.45 -3.01 6.30
N ILE A 523 6.04 -4.15 6.71
CA ILE A 523 5.76 -5.47 6.16
C ILE A 523 5.16 -6.39 7.23
N GLY A 524 3.97 -6.94 6.96
CA GLY A 524 3.30 -7.90 7.83
C GLY A 524 3.88 -9.32 7.72
N ASN A 525 3.60 -10.18 8.69
CA ASN A 525 4.02 -11.59 8.67
C ASN A 525 2.87 -12.54 8.29
N TYR A 526 2.80 -12.94 7.02
CA TYR A 526 1.61 -13.54 6.40
C TYR A 526 0.38 -12.65 6.65
N PHE A 527 0.49 -11.40 6.23
CA PHE A 527 -0.41 -10.28 6.52
C PHE A 527 -0.40 -9.31 5.33
N GLY A 528 -0.94 -8.11 5.47
CA GLY A 528 -0.82 -7.07 4.46
C GLY A 528 0.65 -6.80 4.12
N VAL A 529 0.94 -6.69 2.82
CA VAL A 529 2.27 -6.29 2.34
C VAL A 529 2.58 -4.86 2.77
N HIS A 530 1.58 -3.99 2.79
CA HIS A 530 1.64 -2.68 3.44
C HIS A 530 1.05 -2.79 4.84
N GLU A 531 1.89 -2.70 5.86
CA GLU A 531 1.47 -2.84 7.25
C GLU A 531 1.63 -1.52 8.04
N TRP A 532 0.48 -0.94 8.37
CA TRP A 532 0.43 0.18 9.32
C TRP A 532 0.73 -0.28 10.76
N PRO A 533 1.33 0.59 11.60
CA PRO A 533 1.64 1.99 11.35
C PRO A 533 3.14 2.27 11.06
N VAL A 534 3.89 1.29 10.54
CA VAL A 534 5.32 1.44 10.21
C VAL A 534 5.50 2.07 8.84
N GLY A 535 6.48 2.97 8.68
CA GLY A 535 6.77 3.59 7.39
C GLY A 535 7.44 4.96 7.52
N PHE A 536 7.47 5.69 6.40
CA PHE A 536 8.14 6.99 6.28
C PHE A 536 7.18 8.20 6.19
N GLY A 537 5.87 7.98 6.30
CA GLY A 537 4.83 9.01 6.36
C GLY A 537 4.75 9.73 7.71
N SER A 538 4.08 10.88 7.72
CA SER A 538 3.94 11.75 8.91
C SER A 538 3.10 11.11 10.02
N ASN A 539 2.10 10.31 9.64
CA ASN A 539 1.23 9.55 10.53
C ASN A 539 1.83 8.21 10.97
N ASN A 540 3.03 7.82 10.50
CA ASN A 540 3.70 6.61 10.99
C ASN A 540 4.27 6.78 12.40
N VAL A 541 4.35 5.65 13.12
CA VAL A 541 4.97 5.60 14.45
C VAL A 541 6.50 5.60 14.35
N PRO A 542 7.20 5.98 15.43
CA PRO A 542 8.65 5.86 15.47
C PRO A 542 9.15 4.42 15.30
N PHE A 543 10.28 4.27 14.59
CA PHE A 543 10.91 2.96 14.42
C PHE A 543 11.37 2.38 15.77
N THR A 544 11.09 1.10 15.93
CA THR A 544 11.43 0.28 17.10
C THR A 544 12.06 -1.03 16.61
N GLU A 545 12.96 -1.58 17.41
CA GLU A 545 13.57 -2.89 17.14
C GLU A 545 12.49 -3.95 16.82
N GLY A 546 12.74 -4.77 15.79
CA GLY A 546 11.83 -5.83 15.35
C GLY A 546 10.76 -5.39 14.34
N MET A 547 10.69 -4.11 13.97
CA MET A 547 9.83 -3.65 12.87
C MET A 547 10.46 -3.96 11.51
N PHE A 548 9.70 -4.59 10.61
CA PHE A 548 10.08 -4.78 9.21
C PHE A 548 9.49 -3.64 8.36
N THR A 549 10.29 -3.12 7.43
CA THR A 549 9.92 -2.03 6.52
C THR A 549 10.54 -2.25 5.14
N SER A 550 9.83 -1.90 4.07
CA SER A 550 10.44 -1.69 2.76
C SER A 550 11.29 -0.40 2.75
N ILE A 551 12.26 -0.37 1.84
CA ILE A 551 13.09 0.79 1.48
C ILE A 551 13.14 0.79 -0.05
N GLU A 552 12.33 1.64 -0.67
CA GLU A 552 11.96 1.54 -2.09
C GLU A 552 12.04 2.87 -2.86
N PRO A 553 13.17 3.62 -2.82
CA PRO A 553 13.28 4.80 -3.67
C PRO A 553 13.13 4.44 -5.16
N GLY A 554 12.67 5.43 -5.93
CA GLY A 554 12.50 5.28 -7.37
C GLY A 554 12.81 6.54 -8.16
N TYR A 555 12.70 6.44 -9.48
CA TYR A 555 12.67 7.55 -10.41
C TYR A 555 11.92 7.13 -11.66
N TYR A 556 10.99 7.96 -12.12
CA TYR A 556 10.11 7.66 -13.23
C TYR A 556 10.22 8.78 -14.25
N LYS A 557 10.65 8.42 -15.46
CA LYS A 557 10.75 9.35 -16.58
C LYS A 557 9.64 9.03 -17.57
N ASP A 558 8.64 9.90 -17.58
CA ASP A 558 7.47 9.79 -18.45
C ASP A 558 7.84 9.41 -19.88
N ASP A 559 7.09 8.47 -20.43
CA ASP A 559 7.22 7.95 -21.79
C ASP A 559 8.60 7.33 -22.16
N ASP A 560 9.44 7.01 -21.17
CA ASP A 560 10.79 6.47 -21.41
C ASP A 560 11.10 5.23 -20.54
N PHE A 561 11.40 5.42 -19.25
CA PHE A 561 11.74 4.32 -18.34
C PHE A 561 11.39 4.67 -16.89
N GLY A 562 11.29 3.65 -16.05
CA GLY A 562 11.24 3.83 -14.60
C GLY A 562 12.16 2.88 -13.86
N ILE A 563 12.49 3.29 -12.65
CA ILE A 563 13.43 2.62 -11.76
C ILE A 563 12.79 2.60 -10.39
N ARG A 564 12.80 1.44 -9.76
CA ARG A 564 12.61 1.28 -8.32
C ARG A 564 13.58 0.22 -7.81
N ILE A 565 14.15 0.49 -6.65
CA ILE A 565 15.04 -0.44 -5.96
C ILE A 565 14.48 -0.61 -4.57
N GLU A 566 13.89 -1.77 -4.34
CA GLU A 566 13.20 -2.05 -3.10
C GLU A 566 13.81 -3.24 -2.38
N ASP A 567 14.06 -3.03 -1.10
CA ASP A 567 14.47 -4.07 -0.18
C ASP A 567 13.67 -3.96 1.11
N VAL A 568 13.26 -5.10 1.65
CA VAL A 568 12.74 -5.17 3.00
C VAL A 568 13.93 -5.24 3.95
N ALA A 569 13.84 -4.53 5.06
CA ALA A 569 14.80 -4.54 6.15
C ALA A 569 14.09 -4.58 7.51
N VAL A 570 14.76 -5.15 8.50
CA VAL A 570 14.30 -5.12 9.89
C VAL A 570 15.11 -4.12 10.69
N THR A 571 14.42 -3.37 11.54
CA THR A 571 15.03 -2.42 12.48
C THR A 571 15.72 -3.20 13.59
N VAL A 572 17.02 -2.98 13.78
CA VAL A 572 17.86 -3.65 14.78
C VAL A 572 18.67 -2.65 15.60
N PRO A 573 19.13 -3.02 16.80
CA PRO A 573 20.04 -2.18 17.57
C PRO A 573 21.34 -1.90 16.80
N ALA A 574 21.77 -0.65 16.80
CA ALA A 574 23.12 -0.30 16.35
C ALA A 574 24.15 -0.64 17.43
N ARG A 575 25.44 -0.66 17.06
CA ARG A 575 26.53 -0.82 18.04
C ARG A 575 26.57 0.30 19.08
N THR A 576 26.14 1.50 18.70
CA THR A 576 26.01 2.64 19.60
C THR A 576 24.77 2.44 20.47
N LYS A 577 24.94 2.47 21.80
CA LYS A 577 23.83 2.32 22.76
C LYS A 577 22.73 3.34 22.45
N THR A 578 21.46 2.91 22.54
CA THR A 578 20.23 3.69 22.25
C THR A 578 20.06 4.18 20.80
N TYR A 579 20.81 3.61 19.86
CA TYR A 579 20.62 3.85 18.43
C TYR A 579 20.14 2.55 17.75
N LEU A 580 19.47 2.73 16.63
CA LEU A 580 18.96 1.69 15.76
C LEU A 580 19.62 1.82 14.37
N THR A 581 19.56 0.77 13.58
CA THR A 581 19.93 0.69 12.17
C THR A 581 19.02 -0.31 11.48
N PHE A 582 19.13 -0.44 10.16
CA PHE A 582 18.42 -1.47 9.40
C PHE A 582 19.33 -2.66 9.08
N ASP A 583 18.72 -3.85 9.03
CA ASP A 583 19.33 -5.09 8.55
C ASP A 583 18.50 -5.64 7.38
N THR A 584 19.05 -5.58 6.17
CA THR A 584 18.35 -5.94 4.93
C THR A 584 18.07 -7.44 4.85
N VAL A 585 16.82 -7.80 4.55
CA VAL A 585 16.35 -9.19 4.45
C VAL A 585 16.02 -9.61 3.01
N SER A 586 15.84 -8.69 2.07
CA SER A 586 15.74 -9.00 0.64
C SER A 586 17.12 -9.38 0.09
N LEU A 587 17.24 -10.53 -0.59
CA LEU A 587 18.53 -11.16 -0.91
C LEU A 587 18.75 -11.40 -2.42
N VAL A 588 18.43 -10.40 -3.26
CA VAL A 588 18.62 -10.46 -4.71
C VAL A 588 19.61 -9.38 -5.16
N PRO A 589 20.66 -9.70 -5.94
CA PRO A 589 21.64 -8.70 -6.38
C PRO A 589 21.00 -7.62 -7.27
N TYR A 590 21.62 -6.44 -7.31
CA TYR A 590 21.23 -5.37 -8.24
C TYR A 590 21.94 -5.56 -9.60
N ASP A 591 21.34 -5.09 -10.68
CA ASP A 591 21.95 -5.19 -12.01
C ASP A 591 23.23 -4.34 -12.09
N ARG A 592 24.36 -5.02 -12.25
CA ARG A 592 25.69 -4.41 -12.26
C ARG A 592 25.91 -3.49 -13.47
N LYS A 593 25.21 -3.70 -14.60
CA LYS A 593 25.36 -2.87 -15.81
C LYS A 593 24.82 -1.44 -15.60
N LEU A 594 23.83 -1.32 -14.72
CA LEU A 594 23.18 -0.05 -14.40
C LEU A 594 23.93 0.78 -13.36
N ILE A 595 24.91 0.18 -12.66
CA ILE A 595 25.65 0.85 -11.59
C ILE A 595 26.84 1.62 -12.17
N ASP A 596 26.89 2.93 -11.91
CA ASP A 596 28.07 3.76 -12.11
C ASP A 596 28.85 3.93 -10.81
N THR A 597 29.88 3.11 -10.64
CA THR A 597 30.73 3.14 -9.43
C THR A 597 31.47 4.46 -9.25
N THR A 598 31.55 5.33 -10.27
CA THR A 598 32.18 6.65 -10.15
C THR A 598 31.33 7.66 -9.38
N LEU A 599 30.01 7.42 -9.29
CA LEU A 599 29.08 8.23 -8.48
C LEU A 599 28.99 7.75 -7.03
N LEU A 600 29.38 6.50 -6.76
CA LEU A 600 29.30 5.92 -5.43
C LEU A 600 30.48 6.34 -4.55
N SER A 601 30.19 6.66 -3.30
CA SER A 601 31.24 6.83 -2.29
C SER A 601 31.89 5.48 -1.94
N GLU A 602 33.10 5.51 -1.39
CA GLU A 602 33.74 4.28 -0.92
C GLU A 602 32.91 3.55 0.15
N GLU A 603 32.15 4.29 0.96
CA GLU A 603 31.31 3.72 1.99
C GLU A 603 30.11 2.98 1.40
N GLN A 604 29.50 3.52 0.35
CA GLN A 604 28.45 2.87 -0.42
C GLN A 604 28.96 1.60 -1.12
N ILE A 605 30.14 1.66 -1.75
CA ILE A 605 30.77 0.46 -2.34
C ILE A 605 31.04 -0.61 -1.27
N ARG A 606 31.54 -0.20 -0.09
CA ARG A 606 31.75 -1.12 1.04
C ARG A 606 30.44 -1.73 1.55
N TRP A 607 29.36 -0.95 1.62
CA TRP A 607 28.04 -1.47 1.98
C TRP A 607 27.55 -2.48 0.94
N LEU A 608 27.65 -2.15 -0.35
CA LEU A 608 27.20 -3.00 -1.45
C LEU A 608 27.94 -4.35 -1.47
N ASN A 609 29.26 -4.33 -1.27
CA ASN A 609 30.06 -5.55 -1.17
C ASN A 609 29.69 -6.39 0.06
N ARG A 610 29.33 -5.77 1.19
CA ARG A 610 28.82 -6.49 2.37
C ARG A 610 27.45 -7.11 2.09
N TYR A 611 26.55 -6.37 1.46
CA TYR A 611 25.24 -6.86 1.05
C TYR A 611 25.37 -8.09 0.13
N TYR A 612 26.25 -8.03 -0.86
CA TYR A 612 26.52 -9.16 -1.75
C TYR A 612 27.11 -10.37 -1.03
N ASN A 613 27.95 -10.16 -0.02
CA ASN A 613 28.40 -11.25 0.84
C ASN A 613 27.25 -11.83 1.70
N THR A 614 26.36 -10.98 2.22
CA THR A 614 25.15 -11.41 2.94
C THR A 614 24.27 -12.31 2.07
N ILE A 615 24.04 -11.93 0.80
CA ILE A 615 23.35 -12.77 -0.18
C ILE A 615 24.01 -14.15 -0.28
N ARG A 616 25.33 -14.20 -0.50
CA ARG A 616 26.06 -15.48 -0.62
C ARG A 616 25.89 -16.38 0.60
N VAL A 617 25.99 -15.80 1.80
CA VAL A 617 25.91 -16.52 3.07
C VAL A 617 24.52 -17.11 3.30
N HIS A 618 23.47 -16.35 3.02
CA HIS A 618 22.10 -16.79 3.30
C HIS A 618 21.48 -17.62 2.17
N MET A 619 21.74 -17.26 0.91
CA MET A 619 21.18 -17.96 -0.26
C MET A 619 21.92 -19.27 -0.57
N GLY A 620 23.23 -19.34 -0.35
CA GLY A 620 24.04 -20.52 -0.69
C GLY A 620 23.46 -21.84 -0.12
N PRO A 621 23.19 -21.92 1.19
CA PRO A 621 22.60 -23.11 1.80
C PRO A 621 21.20 -23.46 1.30
N GLU A 622 20.36 -22.46 0.98
CA GLU A 622 19.01 -22.70 0.43
C GLU A 622 19.10 -23.31 -0.97
N LEU A 623 19.93 -22.73 -1.84
CA LEU A 623 20.13 -23.19 -3.21
C LEU A 623 20.73 -24.61 -3.24
N ASP A 624 21.68 -24.90 -2.34
CA ASP A 624 22.22 -26.27 -2.18
C ASP A 624 21.13 -27.26 -1.74
N ARG A 625 20.28 -26.85 -0.79
CA ARG A 625 19.19 -27.71 -0.29
C ARG A 625 18.15 -28.03 -1.36
N GLN A 626 17.85 -27.07 -2.23
CA GLN A 626 16.93 -27.26 -3.36
C GLN A 626 17.60 -27.92 -4.58
N GLY A 627 18.92 -28.15 -4.56
CA GLY A 627 19.66 -28.74 -5.69
C GLY A 627 19.86 -27.78 -6.88
N LEU A 628 19.73 -26.47 -6.66
CA LEU A 628 19.72 -25.42 -7.68
C LEU A 628 21.13 -24.89 -7.98
N ARG A 629 21.95 -25.75 -8.63
CA ARG A 629 23.37 -25.45 -8.90
C ARG A 629 23.58 -24.27 -9.85
N ARG A 630 22.75 -24.14 -10.88
CA ARG A 630 22.88 -23.05 -11.87
C ARG A 630 22.55 -21.70 -11.25
N GLU A 631 21.51 -21.67 -10.43
CA GLU A 631 21.08 -20.50 -9.66
C GLU A 631 22.16 -20.07 -8.66
N LYS A 632 22.82 -21.03 -8.01
CA LYS A 632 23.96 -20.75 -7.14
C LYS A 632 25.15 -20.15 -7.89
N GLU A 633 25.50 -20.70 -9.05
CA GLU A 633 26.56 -20.14 -9.91
C GLU A 633 26.22 -18.73 -10.39
N TRP A 634 24.98 -18.51 -10.85
CA TRP A 634 24.50 -17.19 -11.26
C TRP A 634 24.54 -16.19 -10.10
N MET A 635 24.10 -16.58 -8.90
CA MET A 635 24.16 -15.75 -7.69
C MET A 635 25.61 -15.39 -7.36
N LEU A 636 26.55 -16.34 -7.43
CA LEU A 636 27.97 -16.09 -7.16
C LEU A 636 28.61 -15.12 -8.16
N GLN A 637 28.24 -15.18 -9.44
CA GLN A 637 28.72 -14.25 -10.47
C GLN A 637 28.16 -12.84 -10.25
N ASN A 638 26.85 -12.73 -10.00
CA ASN A 638 26.19 -11.43 -9.85
C ASN A 638 26.46 -10.74 -8.51
N THR A 639 27.02 -11.47 -7.54
CA THR A 639 27.43 -10.94 -6.23
C THR A 639 28.95 -10.76 -6.11
N GLU A 640 29.69 -10.71 -7.22
CA GLU A 640 31.14 -10.39 -7.18
C GLU A 640 31.40 -9.01 -6.57
N ALA A 641 32.46 -8.89 -5.77
CA ALA A 641 32.79 -7.63 -5.13
C ALA A 641 33.19 -6.56 -6.17
N PHE A 642 32.68 -5.34 -6.02
CA PHE A 642 33.17 -4.18 -6.73
C PHE A 642 34.57 -3.80 -6.23
N GLN A 643 35.44 -3.39 -7.15
CA GLN A 643 36.78 -2.94 -6.81
C GLN A 643 36.72 -1.64 -6.01
N THR A 644 37.45 -1.56 -4.90
CA THR A 644 37.65 -0.31 -4.16
C THR A 644 38.90 0.39 -4.68
N ALA A 645 38.93 1.72 -4.70
CA ALA A 645 40.06 2.50 -5.21
C ALA A 645 41.42 2.18 -4.52
N GLY A 646 41.41 1.56 -3.33
CA GLY A 646 42.60 1.08 -2.63
C GLY A 646 43.10 -0.32 -3.05
N SER A 647 42.25 -1.15 -3.66
CA SER A 647 42.62 -2.54 -4.06
C SER A 647 43.51 -2.60 -5.31
N SER A 648 43.37 -1.63 -6.22
CA SER A 648 44.24 -1.48 -7.39
C SER A 648 45.70 -1.16 -7.01
N ARG A 649 45.92 -0.37 -5.94
CA ARG A 649 47.26 -0.10 -5.40
C ARG A 649 47.91 -1.33 -4.77
N ALA A 650 47.15 -2.21 -4.13
CA ALA A 650 47.69 -3.43 -3.54
C ALA A 650 48.10 -4.45 -4.61
N LEU A 651 47.29 -4.62 -5.67
CA LEU A 651 47.59 -5.48 -6.81
C LEU A 651 48.77 -4.96 -7.63
N SER A 652 48.85 -3.65 -7.90
CA SER A 652 50.01 -3.08 -8.61
C SER A 652 51.31 -3.23 -7.81
N SER A 653 51.24 -3.07 -6.48
CA SER A 653 52.38 -3.25 -5.57
C SER A 653 52.84 -4.71 -5.49
N PHE A 654 51.91 -5.67 -5.47
CA PHE A 654 52.26 -7.09 -5.51
C PHE A 654 52.90 -7.49 -6.84
N THR A 655 52.38 -7.03 -7.98
CA THR A 655 52.98 -7.32 -9.30
C THR A 655 54.36 -6.69 -9.47
N LEU A 656 54.59 -5.48 -8.96
CA LEU A 656 55.90 -4.82 -8.96
C LEU A 656 56.90 -5.51 -8.02
N SER A 657 56.43 -6.02 -6.86
CA SER A 657 57.27 -6.73 -5.90
C SER A 657 57.69 -8.11 -6.41
N VAL A 658 56.80 -8.84 -7.08
CA VAL A 658 57.10 -10.14 -7.68
C VAL A 658 58.01 -9.99 -8.91
N ALA A 659 57.78 -8.97 -9.74
CA ALA A 659 58.68 -8.67 -10.86
C ALA A 659 60.09 -8.28 -10.38
N ALA A 660 60.20 -7.48 -9.33
CA ALA A 660 61.49 -7.11 -8.74
C ALA A 660 62.23 -8.30 -8.12
N LEU A 661 61.52 -9.22 -7.45
CA LEU A 661 62.12 -10.46 -6.93
C LEU A 661 62.61 -11.40 -8.05
N THR A 662 61.87 -11.52 -9.16
CA THR A 662 62.31 -12.34 -10.29
C THR A 662 63.55 -11.78 -11.00
N VAL A 663 63.69 -10.45 -11.08
CA VAL A 663 64.89 -9.81 -11.67
C VAL A 663 66.09 -9.93 -10.72
N ALA A 664 65.90 -9.82 -9.40
CA ALA A 664 66.97 -10.00 -8.42
C ALA A 664 67.46 -11.46 -8.33
N LEU A 665 66.58 -12.45 -8.51
CA LEU A 665 66.96 -13.88 -8.54
C LEU A 665 67.68 -14.28 -9.85
N LEU A 666 67.42 -13.58 -10.96
CA LEU A 666 68.12 -13.81 -12.23
C LEU A 666 69.51 -13.17 -12.31
N GLN A 667 69.81 -12.18 -11.46
CA GLN A 667 71.15 -11.56 -11.39
C GLN A 667 72.16 -12.32 -10.49
N HIS A 668 71.75 -13.41 -9.85
CA HIS A 668 72.63 -14.26 -9.03
C HIS A 668 72.96 -15.63 -9.65
N VAL A 669 72.64 -15.85 -10.93
CA VAL A 669 72.93 -17.11 -11.65
C VAL A 669 73.67 -16.88 -12.99
N LEU A 670 74.40 -15.77 -13.12
CA LEU A 670 75.33 -15.55 -14.25
C LEU A 670 76.73 -15.15 -13.76
#